data_AF-E1WYM7-F1
#
_entry.id   AF-E1WYM7-F1
#
_cell.length_a   1.000
_cell.length_b   1.000
_cell.length_c   1.000
_cell.angle_alpha   90.00
_cell.angle_beta   90.00
_cell.angle_gamma   90.00
#
_symmetry.space_group_name_H-M   'P 1'
#
loop_
_entity.id
_entity.type
_entity.pdbx_description
1 polymer ?
#
loop_
_entity_poly.entity_id
_entity_poly.type
_entity_poly.pdbx_seq_one_letter_code
_entity_poly.pdbx_strand_id
1 'polypeptide(L)'
;MRKIYKSEKGQLSIFLGIIMVIIITMMAFIINVGLFVKAKINLQNAVDAAAWSGAAVQARQLSNIAYMNWEMRNTYKEWMFKYYVIGHLGLSDQLKADVVATKNKTSFRLLPFPGSSEVDPYNLPSTCMAFGGSKDICKLVSTPGLPRFEAPGLAGIDDQHESFENTIAKIKADNCSTKSVKNFASAMIWAYGIKKDFFSDTPAAATHRPGAWIQAMELALRMRNLEAIVNRPPVDDPICFGSSSCKTIESLASDNAGGSFGNPYNERPIKAFKSAFRNLSGGTYKSGEIKDEFSGSFKLTELKPKIFDAKNGTLSRLLMPPSPNVNLGSTSFDPSQKRYLDLIAYPLNLVTFYTTMVTNNSGEAIQSIVGSTPVESACGSTKTGLPVPGYIFGYVKNPKVLTYYAVKGEANFVGLFYPFTDTNGITLQAYAAAKPFGGRVGPMLFGFGDENASTLIPRVENAQNRTLPYVSALLVPPGPFRAGRPIPNNQDFWVQSATSVIGGSPAAGIDVKFGIPNILYDYVSMGDLTQHTTSTEGAILTIRETTSAIAEPLEELGLYDAKQYSKFASHLQVADPTIVGAVEIERALESVRQPTRYEALNYMIPTFEEGDSNPEKLAAYPVVKKKGNSPFTGNTLYQLFGPIWGSDTLYSTPDAIISIIQSFMMSNQTAIDKYLDSLKEVAESIAATPSTGTDTYKNAAETIYPLAAGLDNLSNCDSLSMATRFNQFFNGGSTQCDIKPLGELVRDYIKTESDTGGENYKYFYLTSYVKPNSGTPYKQPVSNKELLTAYAPGERQGSNDEGELLHPFNVYSTILSAKRNYYSTKLVAMRALAESGQGTYQEKPIYSEAAGSSSGSVSFKIPSDLLSTKIVNELENGQLNDFGDLTH
;
A
#
# COMPACT_ATOMS: atom_id res chain seq x y z
N MET A 1 -89.34 22.27 73.09
CA MET A 1 -88.03 22.46 72.41
C MET A 1 -87.29 21.13 72.36
N ARG A 2 -87.27 20.46 71.20
CA ARG A 2 -86.62 19.16 71.01
C ARG A 2 -85.36 19.37 70.14
N LYS A 3 -84.18 19.18 70.74
CA LYS A 3 -82.86 19.28 70.10
C LYS A 3 -82.69 18.23 69.01
N ILE A 4 -82.34 18.67 67.81
CA ILE A 4 -81.79 17.83 66.73
C ILE A 4 -80.27 17.76 66.95
N TYR A 5 -79.72 16.58 67.20
CA TYR A 5 -78.28 16.33 67.29
C TYR A 5 -77.68 16.28 65.87
N LYS A 6 -76.67 17.12 65.60
CA LYS A 6 -75.83 17.05 64.40
C LYS A 6 -74.86 15.87 64.49
N SER A 7 -74.78 15.09 63.41
CA SER A 7 -73.87 13.94 63.25
C SER A 7 -72.67 14.37 62.39
N GLU A 8 -71.57 14.82 63.00
CA GLU A 8 -70.34 15.25 62.29
C GLU A 8 -69.10 14.36 62.61
N LYS A 9 -69.28 13.21 63.27
CA LYS A 9 -68.15 12.37 63.74
C LYS A 9 -67.49 11.46 62.70
N GLY A 10 -68.04 11.33 61.48
CA GLY A 10 -67.50 10.45 60.42
C GLY A 10 -66.82 11.17 59.25
N GLN A 11 -67.02 12.49 59.12
CA GLN A 11 -66.53 13.27 57.98
C GLN A 11 -65.01 13.45 58.01
N LEU A 12 -64.43 13.59 59.21
CA LEU A 12 -62.97 13.65 59.40
C LEU A 12 -62.28 12.36 58.96
N SER A 13 -62.86 11.19 59.26
CA SER A 13 -62.28 9.88 58.91
C SER A 13 -62.34 9.59 57.41
N ILE A 14 -63.43 9.97 56.73
CA ILE A 14 -63.55 9.85 55.27
C ILE A 14 -62.56 10.81 54.59
N PHE A 15 -62.44 12.05 55.09
CA PHE A 15 -61.48 13.03 54.58
C PHE A 15 -60.03 12.56 54.75
N LEU A 16 -59.67 12.00 55.91
CA LEU A 16 -58.36 11.42 56.17
C LEU A 16 -58.07 10.20 55.27
N GLY A 17 -59.06 9.33 55.06
CA GLY A 17 -58.93 8.18 54.16
C GLY A 17 -58.68 8.59 52.72
N ILE A 18 -59.41 9.60 52.22
CA ILE A 18 -59.21 10.14 50.86
C ILE A 18 -57.84 10.80 50.72
N ILE A 19 -57.41 11.61 51.70
CA ILE A 19 -56.09 12.26 51.67
C ILE A 19 -54.97 11.23 51.71
N MET A 20 -55.08 10.19 52.54
CA MET A 20 -54.08 9.13 52.63
C MET A 20 -53.94 8.39 51.30
N VAL A 21 -55.04 8.08 50.62
CA VAL A 21 -55.01 7.46 49.28
C VAL A 21 -54.38 8.40 48.24
N ILE A 22 -54.68 9.70 48.29
CA ILE A 22 -54.06 10.69 47.39
C ILE A 22 -52.54 10.78 47.62
N ILE A 23 -52.09 10.82 48.89
CA ILE A 23 -50.67 10.89 49.21
C ILE A 23 -49.94 9.62 48.76
N ILE A 24 -50.51 8.43 49.00
CA ILE A 24 -49.91 7.15 48.60
C ILE A 24 -49.82 7.05 47.07
N THR A 25 -50.89 7.43 46.34
CA THR A 25 -50.90 7.40 44.87
C THR A 25 -49.92 8.42 44.27
N MET A 26 -49.83 9.62 44.85
CA MET A 26 -48.85 10.63 44.42
C MET A 26 -47.41 10.19 44.70
N MET A 27 -47.15 9.55 45.84
CA MET A 27 -45.84 9.00 46.17
C MET A 27 -45.45 7.86 45.22
N ALA A 28 -46.38 6.93 44.93
CA ALA A 28 -46.17 5.86 43.95
C ALA A 28 -45.88 6.42 42.55
N PHE A 29 -46.60 7.48 42.13
CA PHE A 29 -46.34 8.16 40.87
C PHE A 29 -44.94 8.79 40.82
N ILE A 30 -44.53 9.54 41.85
CA ILE A 30 -43.20 10.16 41.92
C ILE A 30 -42.09 9.10 41.86
N ILE A 31 -42.26 7.98 42.58
CA ILE A 31 -41.32 6.85 42.56
C ILE A 31 -41.25 6.25 41.15
N ASN A 32 -42.39 6.00 40.50
CA ASN A 32 -42.44 5.44 39.14
C ASN A 32 -41.81 6.37 38.10
N VAL A 33 -42.04 7.68 38.18
CA VAL A 33 -41.38 8.65 37.30
C VAL A 33 -39.87 8.65 37.54
N GLY A 34 -39.41 8.61 38.79
CA GLY A 34 -37.98 8.52 39.12
C GLY A 34 -37.32 7.24 38.58
N LEU A 35 -37.98 6.09 38.73
CA LEU A 35 -37.51 4.82 38.19
C LEU A 35 -37.50 4.80 36.66
N PHE A 36 -38.52 5.38 36.02
CA PHE A 36 -38.61 5.49 34.56
C PHE A 36 -37.50 6.37 33.97
N VAL A 37 -37.24 7.54 34.57
CA VAL A 37 -36.15 8.44 34.15
C VAL A 37 -34.80 7.74 34.31
N LYS A 38 -34.59 7.06 35.44
CA LYS A 38 -33.38 6.25 35.67
C LYS A 38 -33.23 5.15 34.62
N ALA A 39 -34.30 4.43 34.29
CA ALA A 39 -34.28 3.39 33.26
C ALA A 39 -33.94 3.95 31.87
N LYS A 40 -34.48 5.12 31.50
CA LYS A 40 -34.13 5.83 30.25
C LYS A 40 -32.65 6.22 30.19
N ILE A 41 -32.12 6.83 31.26
CA ILE A 41 -30.70 7.23 31.31
C ILE A 41 -29.80 6.00 31.22
N ASN A 42 -30.13 4.93 31.95
CA ASN A 42 -29.36 3.68 31.90
C ASN A 42 -29.39 3.05 30.50
N LEU A 43 -30.55 3.07 29.82
CA LEU A 43 -30.65 2.57 28.46
C LEU A 43 -29.81 3.40 27.49
N GLN A 44 -29.87 4.74 27.58
CA GLN A 44 -29.06 5.60 26.72
C GLN A 44 -27.57 5.37 26.93
N ASN A 45 -27.11 5.32 28.19
CA ASN A 45 -25.70 5.03 28.51
C ASN A 45 -25.26 3.66 27.98
N ALA A 46 -26.14 2.65 28.05
CA ALA A 46 -25.87 1.33 27.49
C ALA A 46 -25.73 1.38 25.96
N VAL A 47 -26.63 2.07 25.26
CA VAL A 47 -26.61 2.18 23.79
C VAL A 47 -25.43 3.01 23.31
N ASP A 48 -25.08 4.10 24.00
CA ASP A 48 -23.88 4.90 23.74
C ASP A 48 -22.60 4.05 23.89
N ALA A 49 -22.52 3.24 24.96
CA ALA A 49 -21.40 2.32 25.17
C ALA A 49 -21.34 1.21 24.11
N ALA A 50 -22.48 0.77 23.56
CA ALA A 50 -22.55 -0.18 22.45
C ALA A 50 -22.00 0.44 21.16
N ALA A 51 -22.49 1.63 20.81
CA ALA A 51 -22.05 2.37 19.64
C ALA A 51 -20.53 2.62 19.70
N TRP A 52 -20.04 3.11 20.84
CA TRP A 52 -18.63 3.35 21.08
C TRP A 52 -17.81 2.07 20.93
N SER A 53 -18.22 0.96 21.56
CA SER A 53 -17.47 -0.28 21.52
C SER A 53 -17.41 -0.90 20.12
N GLY A 54 -18.52 -0.87 19.36
CA GLY A 54 -18.52 -1.37 17.98
C GLY A 54 -17.67 -0.52 17.04
N ALA A 55 -17.72 0.82 17.16
CA ALA A 55 -16.83 1.71 16.41
C ALA A 55 -15.36 1.54 16.83
N ALA A 56 -15.06 1.23 18.09
CA ALA A 56 -13.70 0.94 18.54
C ALA A 56 -13.12 -0.33 17.89
N VAL A 57 -13.96 -1.35 17.63
CA VAL A 57 -13.54 -2.54 16.86
C VAL A 57 -13.17 -2.16 15.43
N GLN A 58 -14.00 -1.34 14.77
CA GLN A 58 -13.71 -0.83 13.43
C GLN A 58 -12.44 0.03 13.42
N ALA A 59 -12.21 0.87 14.43
CA ALA A 59 -10.99 1.67 14.57
C ALA A 59 -9.73 0.79 14.63
N ARG A 60 -9.74 -0.29 15.44
CA ARG A 60 -8.64 -1.26 15.50
C ARG A 60 -8.44 -2.01 14.18
N GLN A 61 -9.52 -2.37 13.48
CA GLN A 61 -9.42 -3.02 12.16
C GLN A 61 -8.79 -2.07 11.12
N LEU A 62 -9.17 -0.79 11.13
CA LEU A 62 -8.53 0.24 10.30
C LEU A 62 -7.05 0.42 10.65
N SER A 63 -6.67 0.27 11.92
CA SER A 63 -5.26 0.28 12.33
C SER A 63 -4.45 -0.85 11.69
N ASN A 64 -4.99 -2.07 11.68
CA ASN A 64 -4.32 -3.21 11.04
C ASN A 64 -4.19 -3.00 9.52
N ILE A 65 -5.23 -2.45 8.88
CA ILE A 65 -5.21 -2.10 7.46
C ILE A 65 -4.12 -1.05 7.17
N ALA A 66 -3.99 -0.03 8.01
CA ALA A 66 -2.97 1.00 7.86
C ALA A 66 -1.54 0.44 8.03
N TYR A 67 -1.31 -0.48 8.96
CA TYR A 67 -0.01 -1.17 9.09
C TYR A 67 0.35 -1.99 7.87
N MET A 68 -0.62 -2.75 7.36
CA MET A 68 -0.41 -3.57 6.17
C MET A 68 -0.07 -2.70 4.94
N ASN A 69 -0.72 -1.54 4.82
CA ASN A 69 -0.42 -0.57 3.77
C ASN A 69 0.98 0.08 3.95
N TRP A 70 1.44 0.29 5.19
CA TRP A 70 2.82 0.70 5.44
C TRP A 70 3.84 -0.37 5.05
N GLU A 71 3.52 -1.67 5.24
CA GLU A 71 4.38 -2.75 4.76
C GLU A 71 4.46 -2.82 3.22
N MET A 72 3.42 -2.41 2.50
CA MET A 72 3.47 -2.23 1.04
C MET A 72 4.47 -1.12 0.66
N ARG A 73 4.45 0.00 1.40
CA ARG A 73 5.46 1.06 1.26
C ARG A 73 6.87 0.56 1.57
N ASN A 74 7.07 -0.25 2.62
CA ASN A 74 8.37 -0.85 2.93
C ASN A 74 8.88 -1.77 1.81
N THR A 75 7.98 -2.53 1.19
CA THR A 75 8.30 -3.36 0.01
C THR A 75 8.79 -2.50 -1.15
N TYR A 76 8.13 -1.36 -1.41
CA TYR A 76 8.55 -0.41 -2.43
C TYR A 76 9.91 0.25 -2.10
N LYS A 77 10.15 0.65 -0.84
CA LYS A 77 11.47 1.16 -0.38
C LYS A 77 12.58 0.14 -0.65
N GLU A 78 12.37 -1.11 -0.27
CA GLU A 78 13.35 -2.19 -0.47
C GLU A 78 13.65 -2.38 -1.97
N TRP A 79 12.63 -2.36 -2.82
CA TRP A 79 12.81 -2.46 -4.27
C TRP A 79 13.58 -1.27 -4.86
N MET A 80 13.23 -0.04 -4.46
CA MET A 80 13.95 1.15 -4.89
C MET A 80 15.40 1.14 -4.41
N PHE A 81 15.69 0.58 -3.24
CA PHE A 81 17.06 0.46 -2.74
C PHE A 81 17.88 -0.52 -3.56
N LYS A 82 17.29 -1.68 -3.90
CA LYS A 82 17.91 -2.63 -4.83
C LYS A 82 18.21 -1.97 -6.17
N TYR A 83 17.25 -1.25 -6.73
CA TYR A 83 17.36 -0.60 -8.03
C TYR A 83 18.35 0.57 -8.08
N TYR A 84 18.18 1.57 -7.21
CA TYR A 84 18.96 2.82 -7.24
C TYR A 84 20.32 2.73 -6.56
N VAL A 85 20.49 1.86 -5.56
CA VAL A 85 21.73 1.79 -4.76
C VAL A 85 22.51 0.53 -5.11
N ILE A 86 21.94 -0.66 -4.90
CA ILE A 86 22.65 -1.93 -5.12
C ILE A 86 22.95 -2.14 -6.61
N GLY A 87 21.99 -1.84 -7.49
CA GLY A 87 22.15 -1.93 -8.94
C GLY A 87 23.19 -0.96 -9.52
N HIS A 88 23.63 0.02 -8.73
CA HIS A 88 24.57 1.07 -9.13
C HIS A 88 25.91 1.00 -8.39
N LEU A 89 26.23 -0.13 -7.75
CA LEU A 89 27.52 -0.30 -7.09
C LEU A 89 28.70 -0.11 -8.04
N GLY A 90 28.52 -0.35 -9.34
CA GLY A 90 29.57 -0.05 -10.31
C GLY A 90 29.85 1.44 -10.56
N LEU A 91 28.90 2.32 -10.23
CA LEU A 91 29.07 3.78 -10.22
C LEU A 91 29.53 4.31 -8.85
N SER A 92 29.96 3.42 -7.95
CA SER A 92 30.12 3.71 -6.51
C SER A 92 30.88 4.99 -6.20
N ASP A 93 31.97 5.32 -6.89
CA ASP A 93 32.73 6.54 -6.57
C ASP A 93 31.91 7.84 -6.74
N GLN A 94 31.02 7.93 -7.75
CA GLN A 94 30.18 9.10 -7.95
C GLN A 94 28.87 9.09 -7.15
N LEU A 95 28.43 7.89 -6.73
CA LEU A 95 27.16 7.65 -6.04
C LEU A 95 27.34 7.26 -4.55
N LYS A 96 28.54 7.41 -4.00
CA LYS A 96 28.82 7.33 -2.58
C LYS A 96 28.04 8.43 -1.82
N ALA A 97 27.43 8.06 -0.70
CA ALA A 97 26.49 8.94 0.00
C ALA A 97 27.11 10.27 0.45
N ASP A 98 28.36 10.25 0.92
CA ASP A 98 29.15 11.42 1.32
C ASP A 98 29.50 12.31 0.12
N VAL A 99 29.85 11.72 -1.02
CA VAL A 99 30.12 12.44 -2.27
C VAL A 99 28.86 13.12 -2.78
N VAL A 100 27.74 12.40 -2.88
CA VAL A 100 26.47 12.96 -3.36
C VAL A 100 25.96 14.04 -2.42
N ALA A 101 26.15 13.92 -1.10
CA ALA A 101 25.72 14.93 -0.12
C ALA A 101 26.35 16.32 -0.33
N THR A 102 27.49 16.41 -1.06
CA THR A 102 28.12 17.69 -1.44
C THR A 102 27.49 18.36 -2.66
N LYS A 103 26.63 17.64 -3.38
CA LYS A 103 25.98 18.10 -4.62
C LYS A 103 24.55 18.56 -4.36
N ASN A 104 23.97 19.27 -5.33
CA ASN A 104 22.54 19.59 -5.32
C ASN A 104 21.69 18.49 -5.95
N LYS A 105 22.21 17.77 -6.96
CA LYS A 105 21.49 16.78 -7.73
C LYS A 105 22.27 15.47 -7.85
N THR A 106 21.54 14.37 -8.00
CA THR A 106 22.10 13.04 -8.21
C THR A 106 22.18 12.73 -9.71
N SER A 107 23.34 12.27 -10.17
CA SER A 107 23.56 11.81 -11.54
C SER A 107 23.77 10.30 -11.58
N PHE A 108 22.93 9.61 -12.34
CA PHE A 108 23.01 8.20 -12.69
C PHE A 108 23.59 7.97 -14.09
N ARG A 109 24.13 9.02 -14.70
CA ARG A 109 24.78 8.95 -16.01
C ARG A 109 26.08 8.16 -15.93
N LEU A 110 26.35 7.37 -16.97
CA LEU A 110 27.62 6.68 -17.17
C LEU A 110 28.72 7.66 -17.56
N LEU A 111 29.97 7.32 -17.27
CA LEU A 111 31.15 8.13 -17.59
C LEU A 111 31.69 7.76 -18.98
N PRO A 112 32.16 8.73 -19.78
CA PRO A 112 32.89 8.42 -21.01
C PRO A 112 34.18 7.65 -20.70
N PHE A 113 34.65 6.87 -21.67
CA PHE A 113 36.01 6.36 -21.62
C PHE A 113 37.00 7.54 -21.62
N PRO A 114 38.12 7.50 -20.87
CA PRO A 114 39.08 8.60 -20.84
C PRO A 114 39.55 8.98 -22.25
N GLY A 115 39.31 10.23 -22.66
CA GLY A 115 39.62 10.75 -24.00
C GLY A 115 38.50 10.61 -25.04
N SER A 116 37.37 10.00 -24.69
CA SER A 116 36.15 9.94 -25.52
C SER A 116 35.27 11.18 -25.31
N SER A 117 34.57 11.61 -26.35
CA SER A 117 33.51 12.62 -26.30
C SER A 117 32.10 12.04 -26.15
N GLU A 118 31.96 10.72 -25.96
CA GLU A 118 30.67 10.06 -25.78
C GLU A 118 29.94 10.58 -24.52
N VAL A 119 28.61 10.63 -24.58
CA VAL A 119 27.75 11.14 -23.50
C VAL A 119 26.65 10.13 -23.24
N ASP A 120 26.37 9.81 -21.96
CA ASP A 120 25.12 9.16 -21.58
C ASP A 120 23.98 10.20 -21.66
N PRO A 121 23.08 10.11 -22.65
CA PRO A 121 22.14 11.19 -22.93
C PRO A 121 21.03 11.31 -21.87
N TYR A 122 20.81 10.28 -21.06
CA TYR A 122 19.68 10.25 -20.12
C TYR A 122 20.14 9.97 -18.69
N ASN A 123 19.65 10.77 -17.75
CA ASN A 123 19.88 10.55 -16.32
C ASN A 123 18.97 9.43 -15.77
N LEU A 124 19.08 8.25 -16.34
CA LEU A 124 18.26 7.09 -15.98
C LEU A 124 19.04 6.16 -15.04
N PRO A 125 18.50 5.80 -13.87
CA PRO A 125 19.07 4.73 -13.07
C PRO A 125 18.98 3.41 -13.86
N SER A 126 20.07 2.65 -13.93
CA SER A 126 20.15 1.36 -14.62
C SER A 126 20.94 0.34 -13.81
N THR A 127 20.35 -0.84 -13.56
CA THR A 127 21.00 -1.95 -12.85
C THR A 127 22.13 -2.53 -13.70
N CYS A 128 23.35 -2.53 -13.16
CA CYS A 128 24.52 -3.17 -13.76
C CYS A 128 25.39 -3.84 -12.70
N MET A 129 25.52 -5.16 -12.77
CA MET A 129 26.25 -5.97 -11.79
C MET A 129 27.59 -6.44 -12.38
N ALA A 130 28.70 -5.83 -11.95
CA ALA A 130 30.06 -6.28 -12.29
C ALA A 130 30.78 -6.76 -11.01
N PHE A 131 30.67 -8.04 -10.68
CA PHE A 131 31.45 -8.63 -9.58
C PHE A 131 32.82 -9.10 -10.08
N GLY A 132 33.90 -8.53 -9.55
CA GLY A 132 35.23 -9.16 -9.55
C GLY A 132 36.15 -8.91 -10.76
N GLY A 133 36.48 -7.66 -11.07
CA GLY A 133 37.59 -7.34 -11.99
C GLY A 133 38.20 -5.96 -11.69
N SER A 134 39.50 -5.78 -11.98
CA SER A 134 40.22 -4.50 -11.76
C SER A 134 39.72 -3.34 -12.64
N LYS A 135 38.84 -3.60 -13.60
CA LYS A 135 38.19 -2.62 -14.47
C LYS A 135 36.69 -2.86 -14.51
N ASP A 136 35.95 -2.01 -13.80
CA ASP A 136 34.49 -2.01 -13.86
C ASP A 136 34.02 -1.38 -15.18
N ILE A 137 33.29 -2.15 -15.98
CA ILE A 137 32.70 -1.70 -17.24
C ILE A 137 31.32 -1.05 -17.03
N CYS A 138 30.65 -1.32 -15.90
CA CYS A 138 29.33 -0.78 -15.59
C CYS A 138 29.33 0.74 -15.38
N LYS A 139 30.52 1.34 -15.24
CA LYS A 139 30.67 2.80 -15.15
C LYS A 139 30.87 3.51 -16.46
N LEU A 140 31.08 2.78 -17.55
CA LEU A 140 31.48 3.35 -18.83
C LEU A 140 30.32 3.37 -19.82
N VAL A 141 30.17 4.48 -20.55
CA VAL A 141 29.24 4.60 -21.68
C VAL A 141 29.57 3.57 -22.75
N SER A 142 30.86 3.40 -23.04
CA SER A 142 31.36 2.44 -24.00
C SER A 142 32.73 1.94 -23.55
N THR A 143 32.99 0.66 -23.76
CA THR A 143 34.33 0.10 -23.64
C THR A 143 34.94 -0.07 -25.03
N PRO A 144 36.16 0.43 -25.26
CA PRO A 144 36.76 0.41 -26.59
C PRO A 144 36.89 -0.99 -27.17
N GLY A 145 36.76 -1.09 -28.49
CA GLY A 145 36.99 -2.34 -29.24
C GLY A 145 38.47 -2.71 -29.33
N LEU A 146 38.76 -3.76 -30.09
CA LEU A 146 40.13 -4.18 -30.41
C LEU A 146 40.54 -3.57 -31.76
N PRO A 147 41.69 -2.89 -31.85
CA PRO A 147 42.22 -2.46 -33.14
C PRO A 147 42.63 -3.68 -33.97
N ARG A 148 42.31 -3.62 -35.26
CA ARG A 148 42.75 -4.59 -36.28
C ARG A 148 44.06 -4.11 -36.89
N PHE A 149 45.09 -4.93 -36.89
CA PHE A 149 46.35 -4.57 -37.53
C PHE A 149 46.43 -5.21 -38.93
N GLU A 150 47.01 -4.48 -39.90
CA GLU A 150 47.25 -5.07 -41.22
C GLU A 150 48.24 -6.23 -41.09
N ALA A 151 47.90 -7.35 -41.73
CA ALA A 151 48.74 -8.54 -41.71
C ALA A 151 50.14 -8.23 -42.29
N PRO A 152 51.21 -8.83 -41.78
CA PRO A 152 52.59 -8.51 -42.15
C PRO A 152 52.99 -8.86 -43.60
N GLY A 153 52.05 -9.34 -44.42
CA GLY A 153 52.24 -9.58 -45.86
C GLY A 153 53.05 -10.85 -46.16
N LEU A 154 52.98 -11.84 -45.27
CA LEU A 154 53.70 -13.11 -45.36
C LEU A 154 52.71 -14.25 -45.56
N ALA A 155 52.72 -14.85 -46.75
CA ALA A 155 51.84 -15.95 -47.12
C ALA A 155 51.88 -17.10 -46.10
N GLY A 156 50.73 -17.46 -45.53
CA GLY A 156 50.55 -18.48 -44.48
C GLY A 156 50.58 -17.97 -43.04
N ILE A 157 51.16 -16.79 -42.78
CA ILE A 157 51.07 -16.08 -41.49
C ILE A 157 49.83 -15.19 -41.48
N ASP A 158 49.47 -14.61 -42.62
CA ASP A 158 48.32 -13.71 -42.74
C ASP A 158 47.01 -14.43 -42.39
N ASP A 159 46.79 -15.65 -42.89
CA ASP A 159 45.60 -16.48 -42.57
C ASP A 159 45.52 -16.83 -41.07
N GLN A 160 46.66 -17.12 -40.45
CA GLN A 160 46.74 -17.46 -39.01
C GLN A 160 46.54 -16.21 -38.13
N HIS A 161 47.04 -15.06 -38.57
CA HIS A 161 46.89 -13.78 -37.88
C HIS A 161 45.43 -13.31 -37.90
N GLU A 162 44.78 -13.31 -39.07
CA GLU A 162 43.36 -12.97 -39.18
C GLU A 162 42.48 -13.93 -38.38
N SER A 163 42.75 -15.24 -38.44
CA SER A 163 42.01 -16.25 -37.66
C SER A 163 42.14 -16.03 -36.15
N PHE A 164 43.33 -15.66 -35.68
CA PHE A 164 43.57 -15.35 -34.27
C PHE A 164 42.82 -14.09 -33.83
N GLU A 165 42.93 -13.00 -34.61
CA GLU A 165 42.21 -11.76 -34.31
C GLU A 165 40.68 -11.95 -34.35
N ASN A 166 40.16 -12.71 -35.32
CA ASN A 166 38.73 -13.08 -35.41
C ASN A 166 38.26 -13.81 -34.15
N THR A 167 39.08 -14.73 -33.62
CA THR A 167 38.77 -15.48 -32.41
C THR A 167 38.71 -14.57 -31.18
N ILE A 168 39.66 -13.65 -31.04
CA ILE A 168 39.68 -12.71 -29.90
C ILE A 168 38.52 -11.72 -29.99
N ALA A 169 38.24 -11.17 -31.18
CA ALA A 169 37.10 -10.29 -31.42
C ALA A 169 35.78 -10.99 -31.03
N LYS A 170 35.60 -12.24 -31.49
CA LYS A 170 34.43 -13.06 -31.11
C LYS A 170 34.32 -13.28 -29.60
N ILE A 171 35.40 -13.71 -28.93
CA ILE A 171 35.40 -13.92 -27.47
C ILE A 171 35.05 -12.63 -26.73
N LYS A 172 35.55 -11.47 -27.18
CA LYS A 172 35.22 -10.18 -26.58
C LYS A 172 33.75 -9.82 -26.81
N ALA A 173 33.24 -10.03 -28.00
CA ALA A 173 31.84 -9.79 -28.35
C ALA A 173 30.88 -10.66 -27.51
N ASP A 174 31.17 -11.96 -27.38
CA ASP A 174 30.38 -12.90 -26.59
C ASP A 174 30.41 -12.56 -25.08
N ASN A 175 31.56 -12.13 -24.57
CA ASN A 175 31.68 -11.67 -23.18
C ASN A 175 30.91 -10.37 -22.90
N CYS A 176 30.81 -9.48 -23.89
CA CYS A 176 30.01 -8.25 -23.80
C CYS A 176 28.52 -8.59 -23.67
N SER A 177 27.98 -9.41 -24.58
CA SER A 177 26.56 -9.76 -24.62
C SER A 177 26.12 -10.60 -23.42
N THR A 178 26.97 -11.52 -22.93
CA THR A 178 26.67 -12.37 -21.76
C THR A 178 26.39 -11.55 -20.49
N LYS A 179 26.98 -10.35 -20.37
CA LYS A 179 26.72 -9.47 -19.21
C LYS A 179 25.34 -8.84 -19.24
N SER A 180 24.74 -8.62 -20.41
CA SER A 180 23.37 -8.14 -20.56
C SER A 180 22.36 -9.10 -19.94
N VAL A 181 22.57 -10.41 -20.14
CA VAL A 181 21.71 -11.47 -19.57
C VAL A 181 21.76 -11.45 -18.03
N LYS A 182 22.94 -11.24 -17.43
CA LYS A 182 23.08 -11.14 -15.97
C LYS A 182 22.37 -9.91 -15.41
N ASN A 183 22.44 -8.77 -16.09
CA ASN A 183 21.76 -7.55 -15.67
C ASN A 183 20.23 -7.68 -15.78
N PHE A 184 19.74 -8.28 -16.89
CA PHE A 184 18.34 -8.62 -17.08
C PHE A 184 17.83 -9.56 -15.98
N ALA A 185 18.57 -10.65 -15.73
CA ALA A 185 18.23 -11.64 -14.70
C ALA A 185 18.14 -11.01 -13.30
N SER A 186 19.06 -10.10 -12.97
CA SER A 186 19.06 -9.39 -11.68
C SER A 186 17.82 -8.51 -11.52
N ALA A 187 17.45 -7.75 -12.56
CA ALA A 187 16.25 -6.93 -12.56
C ALA A 187 14.97 -7.79 -12.44
N MET A 188 14.90 -8.91 -13.15
CA MET A 188 13.80 -9.88 -13.05
C MET A 188 13.66 -10.46 -11.64
N ILE A 189 14.76 -10.85 -10.99
CA ILE A 189 14.73 -11.39 -9.63
C ILE A 189 14.21 -10.35 -8.63
N TRP A 190 14.68 -9.12 -8.70
CA TRP A 190 14.24 -8.08 -7.76
C TRP A 190 12.77 -7.68 -7.95
N ALA A 191 12.23 -7.79 -9.16
CA ALA A 191 10.82 -7.56 -9.43
C ALA A 191 9.94 -8.78 -9.11
N TYR A 192 10.33 -9.99 -9.52
CA TYR A 192 9.47 -11.18 -9.58
C TYR A 192 9.98 -12.42 -8.83
N GLY A 193 11.13 -12.38 -8.16
CA GLY A 193 11.71 -13.56 -7.50
C GLY A 193 10.85 -14.15 -6.36
N ILE A 194 11.06 -15.43 -6.05
CA ILE A 194 10.29 -16.18 -5.02
C ILE A 194 11.16 -16.83 -3.95
N LYS A 195 12.27 -16.18 -3.56
CA LYS A 195 13.21 -16.70 -2.55
C LYS A 195 13.90 -18.03 -2.94
N LYS A 196 14.05 -18.28 -4.24
CA LYS A 196 14.72 -19.45 -4.83
C LYS A 196 15.54 -18.99 -6.03
N ASP A 197 16.47 -19.84 -6.47
CA ASP A 197 17.24 -19.60 -7.69
C ASP A 197 16.29 -19.46 -8.88
N PHE A 198 16.32 -18.28 -9.49
CA PHE A 198 15.45 -17.91 -10.61
C PHE A 198 16.13 -18.20 -11.96
N PHE A 199 17.48 -18.14 -11.98
CA PHE A 199 18.35 -18.53 -13.09
C PHE A 199 19.65 -19.12 -12.50
N SER A 200 20.21 -20.18 -13.07
CA SER A 200 21.42 -20.88 -12.56
C SER A 200 22.70 -20.02 -12.54
N ASP A 201 22.78 -18.99 -13.41
CA ASP A 201 24.03 -18.26 -13.70
C ASP A 201 24.05 -16.80 -13.19
N THR A 202 23.15 -16.45 -12.26
CA THR A 202 22.96 -15.05 -11.81
C THR A 202 23.67 -14.77 -10.49
N PRO A 203 24.32 -13.60 -10.32
CA PRO A 203 24.94 -13.26 -9.04
C PRO A 203 23.91 -13.15 -7.90
N ALA A 204 24.24 -13.73 -6.75
CA ALA A 204 23.38 -13.89 -5.59
C ALA A 204 23.22 -12.61 -4.73
N ALA A 205 22.79 -11.49 -5.32
CA ALA A 205 22.48 -10.28 -4.56
C ALA A 205 21.00 -10.29 -4.12
N ALA A 206 20.76 -10.62 -2.86
CA ALA A 206 19.44 -10.62 -2.21
C ALA A 206 18.38 -11.54 -2.85
N THR A 207 18.80 -12.67 -3.44
CA THR A 207 17.93 -13.65 -4.12
C THR A 207 17.00 -14.43 -3.19
N HIS A 208 17.33 -14.50 -1.90
CA HIS A 208 16.51 -15.17 -0.87
C HIS A 208 15.34 -14.31 -0.37
N ARG A 209 15.23 -13.05 -0.82
CA ARG A 209 14.07 -12.19 -0.56
C ARG A 209 13.09 -12.28 -1.73
N PRO A 210 11.77 -12.16 -1.49
CA PRO A 210 10.80 -12.19 -2.55
C PRO A 210 10.92 -10.91 -3.38
N GLY A 211 10.58 -11.01 -4.67
CA GLY A 211 10.50 -9.89 -5.59
C GLY A 211 9.40 -8.92 -5.17
N ALA A 212 9.59 -7.65 -5.51
CA ALA A 212 8.70 -6.56 -5.11
C ALA A 212 7.25 -6.80 -5.54
N TRP A 213 7.04 -7.31 -6.76
CA TRP A 213 5.71 -7.56 -7.31
C TRP A 213 4.99 -8.71 -6.58
N ILE A 214 5.70 -9.80 -6.32
CA ILE A 214 5.16 -10.97 -5.58
C ILE A 214 4.74 -10.55 -4.17
N GLN A 215 5.61 -9.84 -3.47
CA GLN A 215 5.36 -9.39 -2.11
C GLN A 215 4.22 -8.35 -2.04
N ALA A 216 4.17 -7.42 -2.99
CA ALA A 216 3.09 -6.44 -3.09
C ALA A 216 1.73 -7.10 -3.37
N MET A 217 1.70 -8.12 -4.23
CA MET A 217 0.49 -8.88 -4.54
C MET A 217 -0.03 -9.64 -3.31
N GLU A 218 0.86 -10.30 -2.56
CA GLU A 218 0.49 -11.00 -1.32
C GLU A 218 -0.15 -10.04 -0.30
N LEU A 219 0.50 -8.89 -0.04
CA LEU A 219 -0.01 -7.87 0.86
C LEU A 219 -1.35 -7.31 0.37
N ALA A 220 -1.52 -7.14 -0.94
CA ALA A 220 -2.75 -6.64 -1.53
C ALA A 220 -3.93 -7.60 -1.38
N LEU A 221 -3.70 -8.91 -1.49
CA LEU A 221 -4.71 -9.94 -1.23
C LEU A 221 -5.11 -9.94 0.26
N ARG A 222 -4.14 -9.86 1.17
CA ARG A 222 -4.40 -9.74 2.63
C ARG A 222 -5.22 -8.48 2.96
N MET A 223 -4.93 -7.36 2.30
CA MET A 223 -5.70 -6.11 2.43
C MET A 223 -7.18 -6.28 2.08
N ARG A 224 -7.50 -7.04 1.02
CA ARG A 224 -8.90 -7.33 0.65
C ARG A 224 -9.63 -8.16 1.70
N ASN A 225 -8.97 -9.14 2.31
CA ASN A 225 -9.58 -9.90 3.41
C ASN A 225 -9.81 -9.01 4.64
N LEU A 226 -8.87 -8.13 4.99
CA LEU A 226 -9.06 -7.16 6.07
C LEU A 226 -10.23 -6.19 5.78
N GLU A 227 -10.36 -5.75 4.54
CA GLU A 227 -11.50 -4.94 4.10
C GLU A 227 -12.83 -5.71 4.22
N ALA A 228 -12.86 -6.99 3.86
CA ALA A 228 -14.05 -7.84 4.00
C ALA A 228 -14.47 -8.00 5.48
N ILE A 229 -13.50 -8.11 6.40
CA ILE A 229 -13.77 -8.18 7.85
C ILE A 229 -14.48 -6.92 8.36
N VAL A 230 -14.07 -5.73 7.91
CA VAL A 230 -14.72 -4.47 8.29
C VAL A 230 -16.14 -4.38 7.71
N ASN A 231 -16.33 -4.89 6.49
CA ASN A 231 -17.61 -4.84 5.76
C ASN A 231 -18.61 -5.94 6.12
N ARG A 232 -18.33 -6.75 7.15
CA ARG A 232 -19.31 -7.70 7.70
C ARG A 232 -20.68 -7.03 7.86
N PRO A 233 -21.76 -7.53 7.21
CA PRO A 233 -23.07 -6.90 7.25
C PRO A 233 -23.61 -6.75 8.68
N PRO A 234 -24.50 -5.80 8.97
CA PRO A 234 -25.29 -5.79 10.21
C PRO A 234 -25.97 -7.13 10.50
N VAL A 235 -26.14 -7.54 11.77
CA VAL A 235 -27.05 -8.64 12.13
C VAL A 235 -28.47 -8.19 11.82
N ASP A 236 -29.21 -9.00 11.05
CA ASP A 236 -30.60 -8.69 10.69
C ASP A 236 -31.55 -8.76 11.89
N ASP A 237 -31.38 -9.78 12.73
CA ASP A 237 -32.16 -9.97 13.96
C ASP A 237 -31.57 -9.19 15.15
N PRO A 238 -32.40 -8.73 16.10
CA PRO A 238 -31.91 -8.17 17.35
C PRO A 238 -31.03 -9.16 18.11
N ILE A 239 -30.00 -8.65 18.79
CA ILE A 239 -29.06 -9.43 19.61
C ILE A 239 -29.57 -9.44 21.06
N CYS A 240 -29.54 -10.60 21.72
CA CYS A 240 -30.05 -10.79 23.08
C CYS A 240 -29.36 -11.95 23.82
N PHE A 241 -29.66 -12.15 25.11
CA PHE A 241 -29.25 -13.33 25.90
C PHE A 241 -30.27 -14.49 25.89
N GLY A 242 -31.47 -14.36 25.29
CA GLY A 242 -32.44 -15.45 25.18
C GLY A 242 -33.75 -15.14 24.44
N SER A 243 -34.39 -16.21 23.92
CA SER A 243 -35.70 -16.34 23.20
C SER A 243 -35.61 -16.75 21.72
N SER A 244 -36.74 -17.14 21.12
CA SER A 244 -36.91 -17.51 19.69
C SER A 244 -37.01 -16.31 18.74
N SER A 245 -36.99 -15.07 19.26
CA SER A 245 -37.25 -13.82 18.52
C SER A 245 -36.00 -12.94 18.31
N CYS A 246 -34.82 -13.45 18.65
CA CYS A 246 -33.56 -12.71 18.58
C CYS A 246 -32.37 -13.66 18.43
N LYS A 247 -31.28 -13.19 17.83
CA LYS A 247 -30.04 -13.93 17.67
C LYS A 247 -29.26 -13.89 19.00
N THR A 248 -29.01 -15.05 19.59
CA THR A 248 -28.30 -15.13 20.88
C THR A 248 -26.81 -14.81 20.72
N ILE A 249 -26.19 -14.21 21.73
CA ILE A 249 -24.74 -13.97 21.71
C ILE A 249 -23.96 -15.27 21.58
N GLU A 250 -24.44 -16.34 22.23
CA GLU A 250 -23.81 -17.66 22.18
C GLU A 250 -23.82 -18.18 20.74
N SER A 251 -24.92 -18.00 20.00
CA SER A 251 -24.97 -18.37 18.59
C SER A 251 -24.00 -17.53 17.75
N LEU A 252 -23.92 -16.20 17.96
CA LEU A 252 -22.98 -15.32 17.28
C LEU A 252 -21.51 -15.63 17.62
N ALA A 253 -21.24 -16.04 18.86
CA ALA A 253 -19.91 -16.43 19.30
C ALA A 253 -19.52 -17.83 18.83
N SER A 254 -20.50 -18.71 18.56
CA SER A 254 -20.29 -20.02 17.96
C SER A 254 -20.17 -19.98 16.43
N ASP A 255 -20.70 -18.92 15.79
CA ASP A 255 -20.51 -18.59 14.38
C ASP A 255 -19.06 -18.09 14.15
N ASN A 256 -18.08 -18.99 14.34
CA ASN A 256 -16.68 -18.79 14.03
C ASN A 256 -16.30 -19.72 12.87
N ALA A 257 -16.45 -19.24 11.64
CA ALA A 257 -15.83 -19.90 10.51
C ALA A 257 -14.30 -19.89 10.72
N GLY A 258 -13.63 -21.04 10.61
CA GLY A 258 -12.17 -21.17 10.80
C GLY A 258 -11.67 -21.66 12.18
N GLY A 259 -12.55 -22.03 13.12
CA GLY A 259 -12.16 -22.67 14.40
C GLY A 259 -11.47 -21.71 15.39
N SER A 260 -10.51 -22.20 16.20
CA SER A 260 -9.81 -21.38 17.22
C SER A 260 -8.98 -20.22 16.64
N PHE A 261 -8.77 -20.20 15.32
CA PHE A 261 -8.07 -19.16 14.57
C PHE A 261 -8.98 -18.42 13.58
N GLY A 262 -10.30 -18.61 13.69
CA GLY A 262 -11.28 -17.99 12.79
C GLY A 262 -11.19 -16.46 12.78
N ASN A 263 -11.49 -15.86 11.64
CA ASN A 263 -11.44 -14.41 11.48
C ASN A 263 -12.50 -13.72 12.37
N PRO A 264 -12.19 -12.55 12.97
CA PRO A 264 -13.02 -11.91 13.99
C PRO A 264 -14.23 -11.14 13.41
N TYR A 265 -15.00 -11.75 12.49
CA TYR A 265 -16.14 -11.13 11.83
C TYR A 265 -17.23 -10.68 12.81
N ASN A 266 -17.54 -11.52 13.81
CA ASN A 266 -18.58 -11.24 14.82
C ASN A 266 -18.06 -10.45 16.03
N GLU A 267 -16.79 -10.02 16.04
CA GLU A 267 -16.25 -9.27 17.18
C GLU A 267 -16.97 -7.93 17.39
N ARG A 268 -17.32 -7.21 16.31
CA ARG A 268 -18.04 -5.93 16.36
C ARG A 268 -19.40 -6.04 17.07
N PRO A 269 -20.36 -6.86 16.61
CA PRO A 269 -21.66 -7.00 17.26
C PRO A 269 -21.56 -7.58 18.68
N ILE A 270 -20.65 -8.55 18.92
CA ILE A 270 -20.47 -9.16 20.24
C ILE A 270 -19.96 -8.12 21.26
N LYS A 271 -18.95 -7.32 20.90
CA LYS A 271 -18.41 -6.29 21.79
C LYS A 271 -19.39 -5.15 22.02
N ALA A 272 -20.12 -4.73 20.99
CA ALA A 272 -21.19 -3.74 21.12
C ALA A 272 -22.24 -4.22 22.14
N PHE A 273 -22.78 -5.43 21.97
CA PHE A 273 -23.78 -5.97 22.89
C PHE A 273 -23.24 -6.12 24.31
N LYS A 274 -22.06 -6.76 24.49
CA LYS A 274 -21.48 -6.97 25.82
C LYS A 274 -21.20 -5.65 26.54
N SER A 275 -20.78 -4.62 25.81
CA SER A 275 -20.58 -3.26 26.34
C SER A 275 -21.90 -2.66 26.81
N ALA A 276 -22.96 -2.72 25.99
CA ALA A 276 -24.28 -2.22 26.36
C ALA A 276 -24.82 -2.91 27.61
N PHE A 277 -24.85 -4.24 27.60
CA PHE A 277 -25.39 -5.03 28.70
C PHE A 277 -24.64 -4.81 30.02
N ARG A 278 -23.31 -4.61 29.98
CA ARG A 278 -22.53 -4.30 31.18
C ARG A 278 -22.90 -2.93 31.77
N ASN A 279 -23.19 -1.95 30.92
CA ASN A 279 -23.59 -0.61 31.33
C ASN A 279 -25.10 -0.49 31.68
N LEU A 280 -25.90 -1.49 31.30
CA LEU A 280 -27.32 -1.56 31.59
C LEU A 280 -27.55 -2.05 33.05
N SER A 281 -27.86 -1.17 34.00
CA SER A 281 -28.16 -1.48 35.42
C SER A 281 -26.97 -2.01 36.28
N GLY A 282 -27.13 -1.95 37.62
CA GLY A 282 -26.08 -2.21 38.60
C GLY A 282 -25.75 -3.70 38.75
N GLY A 283 -24.47 -4.06 38.54
CA GLY A 283 -24.00 -5.43 38.30
C GLY A 283 -24.42 -6.54 39.27
N THR A 284 -24.83 -6.24 40.50
CA THR A 284 -25.20 -7.25 41.51
C THR A 284 -26.54 -7.95 41.22
N TYR A 285 -27.43 -7.35 40.43
CA TYR A 285 -28.80 -7.86 40.18
C TYR A 285 -29.00 -8.49 38.79
N LYS A 286 -27.90 -8.73 38.05
CA LYS A 286 -27.93 -9.33 36.69
C LYS A 286 -27.90 -10.85 36.71
N SER A 287 -27.55 -11.46 37.84
CA SER A 287 -27.49 -12.92 38.03
C SER A 287 -27.85 -13.26 39.47
N GLY A 288 -29.00 -13.93 39.68
CA GLY A 288 -29.54 -14.33 40.98
C GLY A 288 -31.00 -14.78 40.88
N GLU A 289 -31.64 -15.13 42.01
CA GLU A 289 -33.08 -15.50 42.09
C GLU A 289 -34.03 -14.32 41.79
N ILE A 290 -33.54 -13.08 41.97
CA ILE A 290 -34.24 -11.85 41.57
C ILE A 290 -33.57 -11.33 40.30
N LYS A 291 -34.05 -11.77 39.13
CA LYS A 291 -33.59 -11.25 37.84
C LYS A 291 -34.13 -9.84 37.62
N ASP A 292 -33.27 -8.90 37.27
CA ASP A 292 -33.68 -7.60 36.76
C ASP A 292 -34.40 -7.76 35.40
N GLU A 293 -35.74 -7.70 35.42
CA GLU A 293 -36.64 -7.82 34.26
C GLU A 293 -36.27 -6.84 33.13
N PHE A 294 -35.70 -5.68 33.48
CA PHE A 294 -35.22 -4.68 32.52
C PHE A 294 -34.00 -5.19 31.74
N SER A 295 -33.05 -5.82 32.42
CA SER A 295 -31.86 -6.40 31.78
C SER A 295 -32.17 -7.66 30.99
N GLY A 296 -33.13 -8.48 31.45
CA GLY A 296 -33.56 -9.70 30.79
C GLY A 296 -34.34 -9.48 29.49
N SER A 297 -34.95 -8.31 29.33
CA SER A 297 -35.70 -7.92 28.11
C SER A 297 -34.87 -7.11 27.11
N PHE A 298 -33.58 -6.86 27.38
CA PHE A 298 -32.74 -6.02 26.53
C PHE A 298 -32.46 -6.65 25.16
N LYS A 299 -32.68 -5.87 24.12
CA LYS A 299 -32.38 -6.19 22.72
C LYS A 299 -31.52 -5.09 22.11
N LEU A 300 -30.50 -5.47 21.34
CA LEU A 300 -29.67 -4.54 20.57
C LEU A 300 -29.78 -4.83 19.08
N THR A 301 -30.15 -3.83 18.29
CA THR A 301 -30.28 -3.94 16.84
C THR A 301 -29.21 -3.08 16.16
N GLU A 302 -28.45 -3.65 15.22
CA GLU A 302 -27.55 -2.88 14.35
C GLU A 302 -28.39 -2.13 13.30
N LEU A 303 -28.20 -0.80 13.20
CA LEU A 303 -28.79 -0.01 12.13
C LEU A 303 -27.99 -0.19 10.85
N LYS A 304 -28.67 -0.24 9.70
CA LYS A 304 -28.07 -0.68 8.43
C LYS A 304 -27.66 0.51 7.56
N PRO A 305 -26.36 0.65 7.24
CA PRO A 305 -25.92 1.57 6.19
C PRO A 305 -26.39 1.09 4.82
N LYS A 306 -26.76 2.03 3.93
CA LYS A 306 -26.98 1.77 2.50
C LYS A 306 -25.75 1.10 1.89
N ILE A 307 -26.00 0.21 0.94
CA ILE A 307 -24.95 -0.53 0.24
C ILE A 307 -24.32 0.37 -0.82
N PHE A 308 -22.99 0.47 -0.81
CA PHE A 308 -22.21 0.88 -1.98
C PHE A 308 -21.74 -0.36 -2.73
N ASP A 309 -22.30 -0.59 -3.91
CA ASP A 309 -21.90 -1.73 -4.74
C ASP A 309 -20.71 -1.36 -5.64
N ALA A 310 -19.55 -1.96 -5.35
CA ALA A 310 -18.34 -1.75 -6.13
C ALA A 310 -18.47 -2.45 -7.50
N LYS A 311 -18.64 -1.64 -8.56
CA LYS A 311 -18.81 -2.12 -9.94
C LYS A 311 -17.61 -2.96 -10.38
N ASN A 312 -17.88 -3.94 -11.23
CA ASN A 312 -16.82 -4.71 -11.89
C ASN A 312 -15.94 -3.79 -12.75
N GLY A 313 -14.64 -4.07 -12.81
CA GLY A 313 -13.67 -3.24 -13.52
C GLY A 313 -13.29 -1.94 -12.81
N THR A 314 -13.67 -1.72 -11.55
CA THR A 314 -13.19 -0.60 -10.73
C THR A 314 -12.00 -0.99 -9.85
N LEU A 315 -11.20 -0.01 -9.43
CA LEU A 315 -10.10 -0.21 -8.49
C LEU A 315 -10.58 -0.62 -7.08
N SER A 316 -11.83 -0.34 -6.74
CA SER A 316 -12.49 -0.83 -5.50
C SER A 316 -12.71 -2.34 -5.49
N ARG A 317 -12.82 -2.98 -6.67
CA ARG A 317 -13.04 -4.43 -6.80
C ARG A 317 -11.80 -5.20 -7.27
N LEU A 318 -10.70 -4.51 -7.56
CA LEU A 318 -9.46 -5.13 -8.02
C LEU A 318 -8.98 -6.23 -7.05
N LEU A 319 -8.58 -7.38 -7.59
CA LEU A 319 -8.15 -8.60 -6.87
C LEU A 319 -9.28 -9.36 -6.13
N MET A 320 -10.54 -8.95 -6.23
CA MET A 320 -11.65 -9.78 -5.76
C MET A 320 -12.03 -10.83 -6.81
N PRO A 321 -12.48 -12.02 -6.41
CA PRO A 321 -13.00 -13.01 -7.34
C PRO A 321 -14.29 -12.50 -8.04
N PRO A 322 -14.66 -13.07 -9.21
CA PRO A 322 -15.84 -12.65 -9.97
C PRO A 322 -17.17 -12.79 -9.22
N SER A 323 -17.27 -13.75 -8.30
CA SER A 323 -18.44 -13.94 -7.43
C SER A 323 -17.95 -14.07 -5.99
N PRO A 324 -17.57 -12.96 -5.35
CA PRO A 324 -16.96 -13.02 -4.03
C PRO A 324 -18.01 -13.39 -2.99
N ASN A 325 -17.69 -14.38 -2.17
CA ASN A 325 -18.54 -14.84 -1.08
C ASN A 325 -17.67 -15.20 0.11
N VAL A 326 -18.02 -14.66 1.27
CA VAL A 326 -17.36 -14.97 2.54
C VAL A 326 -18.33 -15.75 3.40
N ASN A 327 -17.92 -16.94 3.85
CA ASN A 327 -18.71 -17.81 4.71
C ASN A 327 -18.41 -17.50 6.20
N LEU A 328 -19.46 -17.24 6.97
CA LEU A 328 -19.43 -16.93 8.40
C LEU A 328 -19.90 -18.11 9.28
N GLY A 329 -19.98 -19.32 8.72
CA GLY A 329 -20.53 -20.51 9.34
C GLY A 329 -21.99 -20.68 8.93
N SER A 330 -22.91 -20.09 9.70
CA SER A 330 -24.36 -20.20 9.43
C SER A 330 -24.87 -19.22 8.37
N THR A 331 -24.08 -18.22 7.97
CA THR A 331 -24.44 -17.20 6.97
C THR A 331 -23.28 -16.94 6.00
N SER A 332 -23.56 -16.27 4.88
CA SER A 332 -22.53 -15.77 3.97
C SER A 332 -22.91 -14.38 3.45
N PHE A 333 -21.93 -13.63 2.96
CA PHE A 333 -22.17 -12.32 2.37
C PHE A 333 -21.23 -12.03 1.20
N ASP A 334 -21.67 -11.10 0.34
CA ASP A 334 -20.88 -10.57 -0.76
C ASP A 334 -20.05 -9.35 -0.28
N PRO A 335 -18.71 -9.44 -0.22
CA PRO A 335 -17.85 -8.36 0.19
C PRO A 335 -17.62 -7.27 -0.88
N SER A 336 -18.17 -7.39 -2.10
CA SER A 336 -18.26 -6.26 -3.05
C SER A 336 -19.32 -5.24 -2.64
N GLN A 337 -20.30 -5.66 -1.84
CA GLN A 337 -21.31 -4.81 -1.24
C GLN A 337 -20.77 -4.12 0.01
N LYS A 338 -20.18 -2.93 -0.19
CA LYS A 338 -19.51 -2.18 0.88
C LYS A 338 -20.54 -1.44 1.74
N ARG A 339 -20.50 -1.65 3.05
CA ARG A 339 -21.35 -0.93 4.02
C ARG A 339 -20.57 0.02 4.92
N TYR A 340 -19.29 -0.29 5.19
CA TYR A 340 -18.50 0.42 6.20
C TYR A 340 -17.15 0.93 5.71
N LEU A 341 -16.56 0.30 4.70
CA LEU A 341 -15.25 0.68 4.17
C LEU A 341 -15.14 0.32 2.70
N ASP A 342 -14.59 1.22 1.90
CA ASP A 342 -14.14 0.89 0.55
C ASP A 342 -12.69 1.32 0.39
N LEU A 343 -11.86 0.41 -0.11
CA LEU A 343 -10.45 0.65 -0.37
C LEU A 343 -10.19 0.62 -1.88
N ILE A 344 -9.56 1.69 -2.38
CA ILE A 344 -9.16 1.84 -3.77
C ILE A 344 -7.69 1.43 -3.88
N ALA A 345 -7.39 0.44 -4.73
CA ALA A 345 -6.03 -0.04 -4.99
C ALA A 345 -5.28 0.89 -5.97
N TYR A 346 -3.95 0.94 -5.86
CA TYR A 346 -3.06 1.62 -6.80
C TYR A 346 -2.22 0.66 -7.65
N PRO A 347 -2.77 0.02 -8.70
CA PRO A 347 -1.99 -0.71 -9.69
C PRO A 347 -1.27 0.27 -10.64
N LEU A 348 0.06 0.32 -10.59
CA LEU A 348 0.88 1.18 -11.44
C LEU A 348 1.63 0.38 -12.49
N ASN A 349 1.77 0.93 -13.69
CA ASN A 349 2.63 0.39 -14.74
C ASN A 349 4.00 1.07 -14.65
N LEU A 350 4.98 0.35 -14.10
CA LEU A 350 6.31 0.87 -13.79
C LEU A 350 7.37 0.23 -14.68
N VAL A 351 8.49 0.91 -14.90
CA VAL A 351 9.66 0.37 -15.62
C VAL A 351 10.95 0.66 -14.87
N THR A 352 11.70 -0.39 -14.56
CA THR A 352 13.08 -0.27 -14.04
C THR A 352 14.07 -0.56 -15.16
N PHE A 353 15.19 0.16 -15.25
CA PHE A 353 16.19 -0.11 -16.28
C PHE A 353 17.30 -1.04 -15.80
N TYR A 354 17.84 -1.80 -16.74
CA TYR A 354 19.10 -2.53 -16.61
C TYR A 354 20.01 -2.15 -17.78
N THR A 355 21.33 -2.30 -17.59
CA THR A 355 22.29 -2.00 -18.65
C THR A 355 22.42 -3.19 -19.58
N THR A 356 22.04 -2.99 -20.84
CA THR A 356 22.31 -3.90 -21.96
C THR A 356 23.60 -3.44 -22.63
N MET A 357 24.54 -4.36 -22.71
CA MET A 357 25.82 -4.19 -23.38
C MET A 357 25.67 -4.69 -24.83
N VAL A 358 25.82 -3.78 -25.79
CA VAL A 358 25.66 -4.04 -27.22
C VAL A 358 27.02 -3.93 -27.90
N THR A 359 27.39 -4.98 -28.63
CA THR A 359 28.62 -4.99 -29.41
C THR A 359 28.49 -4.10 -30.64
N ASN A 360 29.53 -3.33 -30.93
CA ASN A 360 29.58 -2.47 -32.11
C ASN A 360 31.04 -2.31 -32.61
N ASN A 361 31.20 -1.65 -33.75
CA ASN A 361 32.51 -1.38 -34.36
C ASN A 361 32.94 0.10 -34.18
N SER A 362 32.43 0.77 -33.14
CA SER A 362 32.81 2.17 -32.86
C SER A 362 34.24 2.24 -32.34
N GLY A 363 35.06 3.05 -33.00
CA GLY A 363 36.40 3.42 -32.56
C GLY A 363 36.44 4.69 -31.70
N GLU A 364 35.32 5.39 -31.49
CA GLU A 364 35.28 6.73 -30.87
C GLU A 364 35.99 6.76 -29.51
N ALA A 365 35.82 5.70 -28.70
CA ALA A 365 36.42 5.62 -27.37
C ALA A 365 37.97 5.58 -27.37
N ILE A 366 38.62 5.20 -28.47
CA ILE A 366 40.09 5.14 -28.62
C ILE A 366 40.60 5.86 -29.86
N GLN A 367 39.77 6.68 -30.52
CA GLN A 367 40.10 7.32 -31.79
C GLN A 367 41.37 8.20 -31.69
N SER A 368 41.62 8.80 -30.52
CA SER A 368 42.84 9.57 -30.22
C SER A 368 44.11 8.73 -30.14
N ILE A 369 44.00 7.40 -30.02
CA ILE A 369 45.11 6.44 -29.90
C ILE A 369 45.31 5.68 -31.22
N VAL A 370 44.23 5.22 -31.86
CA VAL A 370 44.32 4.33 -33.03
C VAL A 370 44.20 5.05 -34.37
N GLY A 371 43.86 6.35 -34.38
CA GLY A 371 43.73 7.11 -35.62
C GLY A 371 42.63 6.55 -36.54
N SER A 372 43.00 6.14 -37.75
CA SER A 372 42.10 5.57 -38.77
C SER A 372 42.04 4.03 -38.78
N THR A 373 42.74 3.36 -37.86
CA THR A 373 42.77 1.89 -37.80
C THR A 373 41.37 1.35 -37.44
N PRO A 374 40.83 0.36 -38.19
CA PRO A 374 39.54 -0.24 -37.89
C PRO A 374 39.50 -0.85 -36.49
N VAL A 375 38.39 -0.65 -35.79
CA VAL A 375 38.15 -1.16 -34.44
C VAL A 375 36.92 -2.07 -34.47
N GLU A 376 37.05 -3.26 -33.89
CA GLU A 376 35.94 -4.22 -33.82
C GLU A 376 35.64 -4.62 -32.37
N SER A 377 34.41 -5.07 -32.13
CA SER A 377 33.99 -5.59 -30.82
C SER A 377 34.12 -4.58 -29.67
N ALA A 378 33.84 -3.31 -29.95
CA ALA A 378 33.56 -2.33 -28.91
C ALA A 378 32.24 -2.70 -28.22
N CYS A 379 32.09 -2.33 -26.96
CA CYS A 379 30.95 -2.75 -26.14
C CYS A 379 30.31 -1.52 -25.52
N GLY A 380 29.23 -1.08 -26.15
CA GLY A 380 28.46 0.11 -25.79
C GLY A 380 27.32 -0.20 -24.83
N SER A 381 27.13 0.65 -23.84
CA SER A 381 26.07 0.54 -22.83
C SER A 381 24.79 1.21 -23.31
N THR A 382 23.67 0.51 -23.21
CA THR A 382 22.31 1.03 -23.46
C THR A 382 21.41 0.67 -22.29
N LYS A 383 20.53 1.58 -21.89
CA LYS A 383 19.59 1.35 -20.80
C LYS A 383 18.31 0.72 -21.34
N THR A 384 18.04 -0.53 -20.97
CA THR A 384 16.84 -1.26 -21.37
C THR A 384 15.84 -1.32 -20.22
N GLY A 385 14.61 -0.89 -20.48
CA GLY A 385 13.52 -0.90 -19.54
C GLY A 385 12.95 -2.31 -19.38
N LEU A 386 12.85 -2.78 -18.15
CA LEU A 386 12.08 -3.95 -17.74
C LEU A 386 10.70 -3.46 -17.23
N PRO A 387 9.60 -3.76 -17.93
CA PRO A 387 8.27 -3.39 -17.47
C PRO A 387 7.83 -4.25 -16.30
N VAL A 388 7.15 -3.59 -15.35
CA VAL A 388 6.48 -4.18 -14.20
C VAL A 388 5.01 -3.75 -14.24
N PRO A 389 4.17 -4.41 -15.05
CA PRO A 389 2.77 -4.04 -15.21
C PRO A 389 1.97 -4.29 -13.92
N GLY A 390 1.06 -3.37 -13.61
CA GLY A 390 0.12 -3.52 -12.51
C GLY A 390 0.75 -3.72 -11.12
N TYR A 391 1.91 -3.12 -10.83
CA TYR A 391 2.51 -3.15 -9.51
C TYR A 391 1.56 -2.52 -8.48
N ILE A 392 1.12 -3.28 -7.48
CA ILE A 392 0.20 -2.75 -6.46
C ILE A 392 0.98 -1.90 -5.45
N PHE A 393 0.94 -0.58 -5.66
CA PHE A 393 1.69 0.37 -4.84
C PHE A 393 1.13 0.54 -3.43
N GLY A 394 -0.19 0.39 -3.25
CA GLY A 394 -0.87 0.55 -1.97
C GLY A 394 -2.37 0.75 -2.12
N TYR A 395 -3.03 1.10 -1.02
CA TYR A 395 -4.45 1.41 -0.95
C TYR A 395 -4.71 2.79 -0.36
N VAL A 396 -5.80 3.42 -0.82
CA VAL A 396 -6.38 4.61 -0.19
C VAL A 396 -7.83 4.33 0.17
N LYS A 397 -8.31 4.95 1.25
CA LYS A 397 -9.73 4.89 1.61
C LYS A 397 -10.55 5.73 0.63
N ASN A 398 -11.63 5.17 0.09
CA ASN A 398 -12.60 5.93 -0.68
C ASN A 398 -13.34 6.93 0.22
N PRO A 399 -13.26 8.25 -0.04
CA PRO A 399 -13.91 9.25 0.79
C PRO A 399 -15.45 9.23 0.68
N LYS A 400 -16.02 8.61 -0.37
CA LYS A 400 -17.48 8.45 -0.55
C LYS A 400 -18.11 7.54 0.51
N VAL A 401 -17.35 6.58 1.05
CA VAL A 401 -17.84 5.56 1.99
C VAL A 401 -17.40 5.89 3.42
N LEU A 402 -18.37 6.29 4.24
CA LEU A 402 -18.16 6.64 5.64
C LEU A 402 -18.07 5.39 6.52
N THR A 403 -17.05 5.29 7.35
CA THR A 403 -16.99 4.23 8.38
C THR A 403 -17.66 4.73 9.64
N TYR A 404 -18.75 4.08 10.04
CA TYR A 404 -19.47 4.36 11.28
C TYR A 404 -20.17 3.10 11.79
N TYR A 405 -20.67 3.18 13.02
CA TYR A 405 -21.45 2.14 13.66
C TYR A 405 -22.63 2.78 14.39
N ALA A 406 -23.83 2.30 14.11
CA ALA A 406 -25.08 2.84 14.63
C ALA A 406 -25.96 1.70 15.15
N VAL A 407 -26.60 1.93 16.29
CA VAL A 407 -27.36 0.90 17.02
C VAL A 407 -28.63 1.48 17.63
N LYS A 408 -29.63 0.61 17.79
CA LYS A 408 -30.86 0.83 18.55
C LYS A 408 -30.88 -0.17 19.71
N GLY A 409 -31.13 0.31 20.92
CA GLY A 409 -31.36 -0.55 22.09
C GLY A 409 -32.81 -0.46 22.55
N GLU A 410 -33.37 -1.60 22.94
CA GLU A 410 -34.75 -1.72 23.41
C GLU A 410 -34.79 -2.52 24.71
N ALA A 411 -35.59 -2.10 25.68
CA ALA A 411 -35.81 -2.83 26.93
C ALA A 411 -37.19 -2.51 27.52
N ASN A 412 -37.79 -3.48 28.22
CA ASN A 412 -39.12 -3.31 28.81
C ASN A 412 -39.01 -2.84 30.27
N PHE A 413 -39.64 -1.71 30.58
CA PHE A 413 -39.70 -1.16 31.93
C PHE A 413 -41.06 -1.44 32.58
N VAL A 414 -41.04 -2.12 33.72
CA VAL A 414 -42.22 -2.37 34.57
C VAL A 414 -42.08 -1.52 35.84
N GLY A 415 -43.03 -0.61 36.07
CA GLY A 415 -43.04 0.26 37.25
C GLY A 415 -43.50 -0.46 38.52
N LEU A 416 -43.05 0.01 39.68
CA LEU A 416 -43.55 -0.42 40.99
C LEU A 416 -44.99 0.12 41.12
N PHE A 417 -46.02 -0.74 41.06
CA PHE A 417 -47.45 -0.35 40.97
C PHE A 417 -47.94 0.08 39.57
N TYR A 418 -47.52 -0.62 38.52
CA TYR A 418 -48.05 -0.42 37.16
C TYR A 418 -49.57 -0.74 37.10
N PRO A 419 -50.45 0.24 36.80
CA PRO A 419 -51.91 0.08 36.93
C PRO A 419 -52.60 -0.50 35.68
N PHE A 420 -51.84 -0.88 34.64
CA PHE A 420 -52.37 -1.35 33.37
C PHE A 420 -52.31 -2.88 33.27
N THR A 421 -53.21 -3.46 32.47
CA THR A 421 -53.39 -4.92 32.30
C THR A 421 -52.24 -5.61 31.56
N ASP A 422 -51.35 -4.86 30.91
CA ASP A 422 -50.22 -5.42 30.17
C ASP A 422 -49.08 -5.81 31.12
N THR A 423 -48.85 -7.12 31.25
CA THR A 423 -47.79 -7.70 32.09
C THR A 423 -46.38 -7.41 31.59
N ASN A 424 -46.22 -6.85 30.39
CA ASN A 424 -44.93 -6.61 29.74
C ASN A 424 -44.37 -5.19 29.93
N GLY A 425 -45.12 -4.27 30.57
CA GLY A 425 -44.66 -2.90 30.85
C GLY A 425 -44.53 -2.00 29.60
N ILE A 426 -43.70 -0.95 29.70
CA ILE A 426 -43.46 0.04 28.63
C ILE A 426 -42.11 -0.28 27.94
N THR A 427 -42.11 -0.44 26.62
CA THR A 427 -40.87 -0.57 25.85
C THR A 427 -40.15 0.78 25.74
N LEU A 428 -38.94 0.85 26.27
CA LEU A 428 -38.02 1.96 26.10
C LEU A 428 -37.12 1.70 24.90
N GLN A 429 -36.81 2.77 24.15
CA GLN A 429 -35.91 2.73 23.01
C GLN A 429 -34.85 3.83 23.15
N ALA A 430 -33.63 3.53 22.73
CA ALA A 430 -32.54 4.50 22.64
C ALA A 430 -31.70 4.25 21.39
N TYR A 431 -31.08 5.31 20.88
CA TYR A 431 -30.29 5.30 19.65
C TYR A 431 -28.93 5.93 19.91
N ALA A 432 -27.89 5.37 19.32
CA ALA A 432 -26.58 5.98 19.31
C ALA A 432 -25.80 5.61 18.05
N ALA A 433 -24.94 6.53 17.63
CA ALA A 433 -23.95 6.27 16.61
C ALA A 433 -22.58 6.77 17.04
N ALA A 434 -21.56 6.03 16.63
CA ALA A 434 -20.18 6.39 16.79
C ALA A 434 -19.44 6.14 15.48
N LYS A 435 -18.33 6.83 15.28
CA LYS A 435 -17.43 6.55 14.17
C LYS A 435 -15.99 6.38 14.64
N PRO A 436 -15.22 5.51 13.99
CA PRO A 436 -13.78 5.63 13.98
C PRO A 436 -13.40 7.02 13.49
N PHE A 437 -12.59 7.72 14.25
CA PHE A 437 -12.09 9.05 13.94
C PHE A 437 -10.57 9.06 13.99
N GLY A 438 -9.95 9.74 13.03
CA GLY A 438 -8.50 9.82 12.88
C GLY A 438 -7.98 8.95 11.73
N GLY A 439 -6.70 8.59 11.80
CA GLY A 439 -5.88 7.69 10.97
C GLY A 439 -6.01 7.78 9.45
N ARG A 440 -4.89 7.79 8.72
CA ARG A 440 -4.89 7.51 7.27
C ARG A 440 -4.57 6.04 7.05
N VAL A 441 -5.30 5.40 6.14
CA VAL A 441 -4.87 4.10 5.59
C VAL A 441 -3.60 4.30 4.77
N GLY A 442 -3.55 5.37 3.96
CA GLY A 442 -2.38 5.81 3.21
C GLY A 442 -2.63 7.19 2.59
N PRO A 443 -1.58 7.84 2.06
CA PRO A 443 -1.70 9.12 1.38
C PRO A 443 -2.34 8.95 -0.01
N MET A 444 -3.15 9.92 -0.42
CA MET A 444 -3.66 9.98 -1.80
C MET A 444 -2.59 10.56 -2.73
N LEU A 445 -1.75 9.71 -3.31
CA LEU A 445 -0.60 10.12 -4.12
C LEU A 445 -0.94 10.33 -5.59
N PHE A 446 -2.01 9.70 -6.07
CA PHE A 446 -2.44 9.69 -7.46
C PHE A 446 -3.87 10.22 -7.57
N GLY A 447 -4.23 10.74 -8.73
CA GLY A 447 -5.60 11.12 -9.07
C GLY A 447 -6.34 9.97 -9.75
N PHE A 448 -7.67 10.10 -9.83
CA PHE A 448 -8.53 9.18 -10.55
C PHE A 448 -8.94 9.79 -11.89
N GLY A 449 -8.87 9.01 -12.97
CA GLY A 449 -9.23 9.48 -14.30
C GLY A 449 -10.74 9.53 -14.56
N ASP A 450 -11.56 8.95 -13.68
CA ASP A 450 -13.02 8.93 -13.77
C ASP A 450 -13.71 8.89 -12.38
N GLU A 451 -15.03 9.04 -12.36
CA GLU A 451 -15.82 9.06 -11.11
C GLU A 451 -15.88 7.69 -10.40
N ASN A 452 -15.71 6.60 -11.15
CA ASN A 452 -15.76 5.23 -10.63
C ASN A 452 -14.38 4.72 -10.17
N ALA A 453 -13.33 5.55 -10.27
CA ALA A 453 -11.94 5.18 -10.02
C ALA A 453 -11.54 3.88 -10.74
N SER A 454 -11.67 3.85 -12.07
CA SER A 454 -11.20 2.76 -12.92
C SER A 454 -9.76 2.96 -13.41
N THR A 455 -9.30 4.22 -13.53
CA THR A 455 -7.96 4.57 -14.02
C THR A 455 -7.24 5.50 -13.06
N LEU A 456 -5.91 5.45 -13.10
CA LEU A 456 -5.00 6.29 -12.32
C LEU A 456 -4.26 7.26 -13.22
N ILE A 457 -4.20 8.51 -12.77
CA ILE A 457 -3.48 9.59 -13.45
C ILE A 457 -2.58 10.32 -12.44
N PRO A 458 -1.54 11.03 -12.92
CA PRO A 458 -0.80 11.97 -12.08
C PRO A 458 -1.74 12.97 -11.41
N ARG A 459 -1.53 13.20 -10.12
CA ARG A 459 -2.37 14.11 -9.34
C ARG A 459 -1.96 15.56 -9.61
N VAL A 460 -2.86 16.33 -10.22
CA VAL A 460 -2.67 17.75 -10.56
C VAL A 460 -3.70 18.56 -9.80
N GLU A 461 -3.31 19.21 -8.70
CA GLU A 461 -4.30 19.98 -7.94
C GLU A 461 -3.67 21.18 -7.23
N ASN A 462 -4.13 22.40 -7.51
CA ASN A 462 -3.95 23.61 -6.68
C ASN A 462 -2.63 23.71 -5.86
N ALA A 463 -1.47 23.42 -6.48
CA ALA A 463 -0.17 23.32 -5.81
C ALA A 463 -0.01 22.14 -4.81
N GLN A 464 -0.47 20.94 -5.17
CA GLN A 464 -0.29 19.66 -4.47
C GLN A 464 0.04 18.53 -5.48
N ASN A 465 1.17 18.65 -6.17
CA ASN A 465 1.67 17.68 -7.14
C ASN A 465 2.33 16.48 -6.43
N ARG A 466 1.54 15.67 -5.72
CA ARG A 466 2.06 14.59 -4.87
C ARG A 466 2.65 13.40 -5.63
N THR A 467 2.31 13.24 -6.91
CA THR A 467 2.84 12.17 -7.78
C THR A 467 4.32 12.40 -8.14
N LEU A 468 4.77 13.67 -8.18
CA LEU A 468 6.08 14.08 -8.69
C LEU A 468 7.27 13.24 -8.17
N PRO A 469 7.44 13.02 -6.85
CA PRO A 469 8.60 12.28 -6.36
C PRO A 469 8.45 10.75 -6.44
N TYR A 470 7.38 10.24 -7.06
CA TYR A 470 7.08 8.79 -7.10
C TYR A 470 7.13 8.19 -8.50
N VAL A 471 6.76 8.96 -9.53
CA VAL A 471 6.74 8.49 -10.91
C VAL A 471 7.29 9.57 -11.82
N SER A 472 8.27 9.21 -12.65
CA SER A 472 8.84 10.09 -13.68
C SER A 472 8.40 9.66 -15.09
N ALA A 473 8.17 10.64 -15.95
CA ALA A 473 8.00 10.51 -17.38
C ALA A 473 9.36 10.42 -18.10
N LEU A 474 9.36 9.90 -19.33
CA LEU A 474 10.53 9.86 -20.20
C LEU A 474 10.18 10.45 -21.57
N LEU A 475 11.01 11.37 -22.04
CA LEU A 475 10.90 11.94 -23.37
C LEU A 475 12.00 11.36 -24.27
N VAL A 476 11.58 10.53 -25.23
CA VAL A 476 12.40 9.95 -26.28
C VAL A 476 12.02 10.58 -27.63
N PRO A 477 12.89 11.43 -28.21
CA PRO A 477 12.63 12.01 -29.52
C PRO A 477 12.53 10.94 -30.61
N PRO A 478 11.64 11.10 -31.61
CA PRO A 478 11.51 10.15 -32.70
C PRO A 478 12.82 10.01 -33.48
N GLY A 479 13.11 8.82 -33.99
CA GLY A 479 14.28 8.53 -34.82
C GLY A 479 14.77 7.09 -34.69
N PRO A 480 15.72 6.66 -35.54
CA PRO A 480 16.29 5.31 -35.47
C PRO A 480 16.97 5.08 -34.12
N PHE A 481 17.03 3.82 -33.71
CA PHE A 481 17.78 3.44 -32.52
C PHE A 481 19.28 3.76 -32.69
N ARG A 482 19.89 4.29 -31.62
CA ARG A 482 21.35 4.47 -31.51
C ARG A 482 21.79 4.06 -30.11
N ALA A 483 23.02 3.59 -29.98
CA ALA A 483 23.59 3.26 -28.67
C ALA A 483 23.47 4.46 -27.70
N GLY A 484 23.06 4.19 -26.47
CA GLY A 484 22.79 5.20 -25.45
C GLY A 484 21.34 5.70 -25.41
N ARG A 485 20.53 5.48 -26.45
CA ARG A 485 19.08 5.71 -26.35
C ARG A 485 18.40 4.60 -25.54
N PRO A 486 17.36 4.92 -24.74
CA PRO A 486 16.64 3.94 -23.97
C PRO A 486 15.87 2.98 -24.88
N ILE A 487 15.73 1.74 -24.43
CA ILE A 487 14.85 0.73 -25.02
C ILE A 487 13.67 0.54 -24.05
N PRO A 488 12.40 0.70 -24.45
CA PRO A 488 11.95 1.05 -25.80
C PRO A 488 12.24 2.49 -26.22
N ASN A 489 12.52 2.69 -27.52
CA ASN A 489 12.75 4.01 -28.10
C ASN A 489 11.46 4.71 -28.60
N ASN A 490 10.30 4.08 -28.38
CA ASN A 490 9.00 4.57 -28.80
C ASN A 490 8.39 5.50 -27.74
N GLN A 491 8.04 6.72 -28.12
CA GLN A 491 7.48 7.74 -27.22
C GLN A 491 6.11 7.34 -26.65
N ASP A 492 5.30 6.55 -27.36
CA ASP A 492 3.95 6.14 -26.94
C ASP A 492 3.95 5.05 -25.87
N PHE A 493 5.10 4.43 -25.62
CA PHE A 493 5.31 3.52 -24.50
C PHE A 493 5.37 4.27 -23.15
N TRP A 494 5.89 5.49 -23.16
CA TRP A 494 6.20 6.25 -21.95
C TRP A 494 5.07 7.18 -21.54
N VAL A 495 4.95 7.41 -20.22
CA VAL A 495 4.10 8.48 -19.67
C VAL A 495 4.64 9.83 -20.16
N GLN A 496 3.76 10.70 -20.66
CA GLN A 496 4.16 11.95 -21.34
C GLN A 496 3.63 13.22 -20.66
N SER A 497 2.52 13.10 -19.94
CA SER A 497 1.78 14.26 -19.43
C SER A 497 1.01 13.92 -18.15
N ALA A 498 0.42 14.95 -17.55
CA ALA A 498 -0.39 14.83 -16.35
C ALA A 498 -1.74 14.11 -16.55
N THR A 499 -2.19 13.95 -17.79
CA THR A 499 -3.41 13.22 -18.15
C THR A 499 -3.14 11.79 -18.60
N SER A 500 -1.85 11.42 -18.71
CA SER A 500 -1.45 10.07 -19.10
C SER A 500 -1.89 9.07 -18.04
N VAL A 501 -2.53 7.98 -18.47
CA VAL A 501 -2.93 6.90 -17.57
C VAL A 501 -1.69 6.12 -17.16
N ILE A 502 -1.36 6.17 -15.87
CA ILE A 502 -0.18 5.50 -15.27
C ILE A 502 -0.50 4.10 -14.76
N GLY A 503 -1.79 3.73 -14.77
CA GLY A 503 -2.27 2.45 -14.29
C GLY A 503 -3.78 2.46 -14.13
N GLY A 504 -4.35 1.34 -13.66
CA GLY A 504 -5.78 1.23 -13.52
C GLY A 504 -6.24 -0.22 -13.42
N SER A 505 -7.56 -0.38 -13.49
CA SER A 505 -8.18 -1.69 -13.53
C SER A 505 -7.92 -2.33 -14.91
N PRO A 506 -7.38 -3.55 -14.95
CA PRO A 506 -7.08 -4.22 -16.21
C PRO A 506 -8.29 -4.44 -17.15
N ALA A 507 -9.52 -4.45 -16.61
CA ALA A 507 -10.74 -4.63 -17.39
C ALA A 507 -11.26 -3.33 -18.06
N ALA A 508 -10.60 -2.18 -17.85
CA ALA A 508 -11.11 -0.87 -18.26
C ALA A 508 -10.68 -0.41 -19.68
N GLY A 509 -10.01 -1.27 -20.47
CA GLY A 509 -9.65 -0.95 -21.86
C GLY A 509 -8.70 0.25 -21.99
N ILE A 510 -7.69 0.30 -21.12
CA ILE A 510 -6.80 1.45 -20.91
C ILE A 510 -5.66 1.45 -21.95
N ASP A 511 -5.30 2.63 -22.49
CA ASP A 511 -4.01 2.80 -23.17
C ASP A 511 -2.87 2.74 -22.15
N VAL A 512 -2.15 1.63 -22.16
CA VAL A 512 -1.10 1.33 -21.17
C VAL A 512 0.13 2.18 -21.46
N LYS A 513 0.51 3.03 -20.50
CA LYS A 513 1.78 3.75 -20.50
C LYS A 513 2.60 3.40 -19.27
N PHE A 514 3.92 3.50 -19.38
CA PHE A 514 4.84 3.15 -18.31
C PHE A 514 5.58 4.37 -17.77
N GLY A 515 5.64 4.44 -16.44
CA GLY A 515 6.39 5.45 -15.70
C GLY A 515 7.62 4.86 -15.02
N ILE A 516 8.60 5.71 -14.73
CA ILE A 516 9.84 5.30 -14.06
C ILE A 516 9.63 5.47 -12.55
N PRO A 517 9.82 4.42 -11.75
CA PRO A 517 9.57 4.49 -10.31
C PRO A 517 10.63 5.37 -9.63
N ASN A 518 10.17 6.19 -8.71
CA ASN A 518 10.98 7.07 -7.87
C ASN A 518 10.42 7.05 -6.44
N ILE A 519 11.12 7.65 -5.47
CA ILE A 519 10.62 7.73 -4.10
C ILE A 519 11.10 8.99 -3.38
N LEU A 520 10.21 9.59 -2.59
CA LEU A 520 10.60 10.46 -1.50
C LEU A 520 10.89 9.62 -0.25
N TYR A 521 12.16 9.51 0.14
CA TYR A 521 12.55 8.64 1.25
C TYR A 521 12.28 9.28 2.62
N ASP A 522 12.86 10.45 2.90
CA ASP A 522 12.78 11.10 4.21
C ASP A 522 13.11 12.60 4.17
N TYR A 523 12.57 13.40 5.08
CA TYR A 523 12.81 14.85 5.14
C TYR A 523 13.63 15.28 6.36
N VAL A 524 14.46 16.33 6.22
CA VAL A 524 15.15 16.99 7.34
C VAL A 524 14.36 18.18 7.82
N SER A 525 13.90 19.01 6.87
CA SER A 525 13.18 20.24 7.14
C SER A 525 11.87 20.30 6.36
N MET A 526 10.97 21.15 6.82
CA MET A 526 9.68 21.42 6.20
C MET A 526 9.79 21.95 4.76
N GLY A 527 10.88 22.66 4.45
CA GLY A 527 11.18 23.11 3.09
C GLY A 527 11.37 21.95 2.12
N ASP A 528 11.79 20.77 2.60
CA ASP A 528 12.01 19.59 1.76
C ASP A 528 10.67 18.99 1.25
N LEU A 529 9.55 19.26 1.92
CA LEU A 529 8.21 18.83 1.50
C LEU A 529 7.60 19.71 0.41
N THR A 530 8.24 20.84 0.06
CA THR A 530 7.82 21.69 -1.08
C THR A 530 7.88 20.95 -2.42
N GLN A 531 8.65 19.85 -2.48
CA GLN A 531 8.66 18.91 -3.61
C GLN A 531 7.28 18.29 -3.90
N HIS A 532 6.33 18.36 -2.95
CA HIS A 532 4.95 17.93 -3.14
C HIS A 532 4.00 19.06 -3.57
N THR A 533 4.42 20.32 -3.53
CA THR A 533 3.51 21.47 -3.70
C THR A 533 3.69 22.17 -5.03
N THR A 534 4.91 22.46 -5.48
CA THR A 534 5.13 23.25 -6.70
C THR A 534 6.44 22.86 -7.36
N SER A 535 6.39 22.50 -8.64
CA SER A 535 7.58 22.36 -9.50
C SER A 535 7.34 23.11 -10.81
N THR A 536 8.40 23.67 -11.37
CA THR A 536 8.41 24.27 -12.71
C THR A 536 8.18 23.23 -13.81
N GLU A 537 8.40 21.93 -13.53
CA GLU A 537 8.15 20.81 -14.46
C GLU A 537 6.66 20.43 -14.58
N GLY A 538 5.77 21.03 -13.77
CA GLY A 538 4.34 20.70 -13.77
C GLY A 538 3.99 19.54 -12.84
N ALA A 539 3.14 18.61 -13.29
CA ALA A 539 2.56 17.56 -12.44
C ALA A 539 3.31 16.21 -12.46
N ILE A 540 4.25 16.04 -13.38
CA ILE A 540 5.10 14.85 -13.50
C ILE A 540 6.52 15.27 -13.86
N LEU A 541 7.52 14.69 -13.19
CA LEU A 541 8.93 14.93 -13.48
C LEU A 541 9.26 14.25 -14.81
N THR A 542 9.81 14.97 -15.78
CA THR A 542 10.14 14.42 -17.11
C THR A 542 11.65 14.34 -17.31
N ILE A 543 12.15 13.14 -17.60
CA ILE A 543 13.56 12.90 -17.94
C ILE A 543 13.77 13.20 -19.42
N ARG A 544 14.79 14.01 -19.73
CA ARG A 544 15.05 14.52 -21.08
C ARG A 544 16.45 14.17 -21.56
N GLU A 545 16.60 14.10 -22.87
CA GLU A 545 17.90 13.92 -23.52
C GLU A 545 18.83 15.12 -23.28
N THR A 546 20.11 14.86 -23.03
CA THR A 546 21.18 15.84 -23.02
C THR A 546 22.23 15.53 -24.08
N THR A 547 22.92 16.56 -24.56
CA THR A 547 24.02 16.44 -25.52
C THR A 547 25.39 16.77 -24.91
N SER A 548 25.47 17.05 -23.61
CA SER A 548 26.71 17.47 -22.94
C SER A 548 27.05 16.58 -21.75
N ALA A 549 28.25 16.01 -21.75
CA ALA A 549 28.78 15.21 -20.64
C ALA A 549 28.96 16.00 -19.33
N ILE A 550 29.06 17.34 -19.41
CA ILE A 550 29.36 18.22 -18.27
C ILE A 550 28.09 18.94 -17.77
N ALA A 551 26.96 18.80 -18.48
CA ALA A 551 25.72 19.42 -18.05
C ALA A 551 25.19 18.76 -16.77
N GLU A 552 24.98 19.56 -15.74
CA GLU A 552 24.28 19.14 -14.53
C GLU A 552 22.91 18.52 -14.89
N PRO A 553 22.46 17.47 -14.16
CA PRO A 553 21.15 16.89 -14.36
C PRO A 553 20.03 17.93 -14.26
N LEU A 554 18.97 17.75 -15.03
CA LEU A 554 17.79 18.63 -14.95
C LEU A 554 16.89 18.18 -13.79
N GLU A 555 16.83 16.88 -13.53
CA GLU A 555 15.97 16.23 -12.56
C GLU A 555 16.36 16.57 -11.11
N GLU A 556 15.37 16.86 -10.26
CA GLU A 556 15.63 17.39 -8.90
C GLU A 556 14.69 16.83 -7.81
N LEU A 557 13.80 15.87 -8.13
CA LEU A 557 12.77 15.38 -7.20
C LEU A 557 12.95 13.89 -6.86
N GLY A 558 12.53 13.49 -5.66
CA GLY A 558 12.72 12.12 -5.17
C GLY A 558 14.22 11.78 -5.06
N LEU A 559 14.65 10.63 -5.57
CA LEU A 559 16.06 10.20 -5.53
C LEU A 559 16.99 10.96 -6.50
N TYR A 560 16.44 11.85 -7.34
CA TYR A 560 17.25 12.81 -8.10
C TYR A 560 17.72 14.00 -7.25
N ASP A 561 17.08 14.23 -6.11
CA ASP A 561 17.58 15.16 -5.10
C ASP A 561 18.74 14.50 -4.33
N ALA A 562 19.89 15.19 -4.29
CA ALA A 562 21.10 14.67 -3.67
C ALA A 562 20.93 14.39 -2.16
N LYS A 563 20.10 15.17 -1.46
CA LYS A 563 19.85 14.97 -0.02
C LYS A 563 18.97 13.74 0.23
N GLN A 564 17.99 13.48 -0.63
CA GLN A 564 17.18 12.26 -0.56
C GLN A 564 18.02 11.02 -0.87
N TYR A 565 18.79 11.06 -1.96
CA TYR A 565 19.61 9.93 -2.37
C TYR A 565 20.70 9.61 -1.34
N SER A 566 21.44 10.61 -0.86
CA SER A 566 22.51 10.38 0.14
C SER A 566 21.97 9.72 1.41
N LYS A 567 20.82 10.17 1.93
CA LYS A 567 20.15 9.49 3.05
C LYS A 567 19.78 8.06 2.72
N PHE A 568 19.18 7.84 1.56
CA PHE A 568 18.78 6.51 1.13
C PHE A 568 19.98 5.57 1.00
N ALA A 569 21.05 6.00 0.32
CA ALA A 569 22.28 5.25 0.10
C ALA A 569 23.11 5.03 1.38
N SER A 570 23.03 5.93 2.38
CA SER A 570 23.79 5.81 3.65
C SER A 570 23.48 4.56 4.47
N HIS A 571 22.40 3.85 4.13
CA HIS A 571 22.07 2.55 4.70
C HIS A 571 23.05 1.45 4.30
N LEU A 572 23.71 1.60 3.16
CA LEU A 572 24.76 0.68 2.73
C LEU A 572 26.09 1.08 3.38
N GLN A 573 26.44 0.41 4.47
CA GLN A 573 27.73 0.57 5.14
C GLN A 573 28.64 -0.59 4.71
N VAL A 574 29.57 -0.30 3.81
CA VAL A 574 30.52 -1.29 3.30
C VAL A 574 31.85 -1.16 4.05
N ALA A 575 32.35 -2.25 4.62
CA ALA A 575 33.66 -2.26 5.29
C ALA A 575 34.83 -2.20 4.30
N ASP A 576 34.71 -2.88 3.15
CA ASP A 576 35.68 -2.87 2.05
C ASP A 576 34.97 -2.55 0.72
N PRO A 577 35.23 -1.39 0.08
CA PRO A 577 34.59 -0.99 -1.16
C PRO A 577 34.88 -1.91 -2.36
N THR A 578 35.86 -2.82 -2.25
CA THR A 578 36.18 -3.79 -3.31
C THR A 578 35.37 -5.09 -3.21
N ILE A 579 34.79 -5.41 -2.04
CA ILE A 579 33.98 -6.62 -1.81
C ILE A 579 32.78 -6.27 -0.92
N VAL A 580 31.59 -6.18 -1.52
CA VAL A 580 30.33 -6.01 -0.76
C VAL A 580 29.79 -7.40 -0.38
N GLY A 581 29.73 -7.70 0.92
CA GLY A 581 29.26 -9.00 1.42
C GLY A 581 27.74 -9.14 1.45
N ALA A 582 27.23 -10.38 1.31
CA ALA A 582 25.79 -10.66 1.36
C ALA A 582 25.12 -10.20 2.68
N VAL A 583 25.80 -10.34 3.81
CA VAL A 583 25.29 -9.91 5.13
C VAL A 583 25.21 -8.39 5.23
N GLU A 584 26.13 -7.65 4.61
CA GLU A 584 26.10 -6.18 4.58
C GLU A 584 24.91 -5.69 3.76
N ILE A 585 24.65 -6.32 2.61
CA ILE A 585 23.48 -6.05 1.78
C ILE A 585 22.19 -6.31 2.58
N GLU A 586 22.09 -7.43 3.28
CA GLU A 586 20.90 -7.74 4.08
C GLU A 586 20.68 -6.77 5.24
N ARG A 587 21.75 -6.38 5.93
CA ARG A 587 21.67 -5.35 6.96
C ARG A 587 21.18 -4.02 6.39
N ALA A 588 21.66 -3.64 5.20
CA ALA A 588 21.22 -2.43 4.53
C ALA A 588 19.74 -2.50 4.12
N LEU A 589 19.29 -3.65 3.59
CA LEU A 589 17.89 -3.88 3.20
C LEU A 589 16.92 -3.88 4.38
N GLU A 590 17.31 -4.43 5.53
CA GLU A 590 16.48 -4.31 6.74
C GLU A 590 16.54 -2.91 7.35
N SER A 591 17.68 -2.21 7.21
CA SER A 591 17.86 -0.85 7.71
C SER A 591 17.07 0.19 6.91
N VAL A 592 16.97 0.07 5.58
CA VAL A 592 16.20 1.01 4.74
C VAL A 592 14.69 0.93 4.97
N ARG A 593 14.22 -0.20 5.53
CA ARG A 593 12.83 -0.39 5.93
C ARG A 593 12.47 0.33 7.22
N GLN A 594 13.44 0.92 7.92
CA GLN A 594 13.18 1.67 9.14
C GLN A 594 12.16 2.80 8.92
N PRO A 595 11.35 3.15 9.94
CA PRO A 595 10.45 4.29 9.90
C PRO A 595 11.15 5.61 9.60
N THR A 596 10.60 6.39 8.67
CA THR A 596 11.07 7.76 8.35
C THR A 596 10.09 8.84 8.85
N ARG A 597 10.51 10.11 8.84
CA ARG A 597 9.60 11.21 9.22
C ARG A 597 8.46 11.35 8.21
N TYR A 598 8.75 11.09 6.94
CA TYR A 598 7.73 11.03 5.89
C TYR A 598 6.65 10.00 6.22
N GLU A 599 7.07 8.81 6.64
CA GLU A 599 6.15 7.73 6.98
C GLU A 599 5.35 8.05 8.24
N ALA A 600 6.02 8.56 9.27
CA ALA A 600 5.35 9.00 10.50
C ALA A 600 4.30 10.11 10.27
N LEU A 601 4.42 10.88 9.18
CA LEU A 601 3.42 11.87 8.78
C LEU A 601 2.26 11.30 7.94
N ASN A 602 2.44 10.19 7.23
CA ASN A 602 1.48 9.73 6.21
C ASN A 602 0.89 8.33 6.45
N TYR A 603 1.53 7.52 7.28
CA TYR A 603 1.17 6.14 7.57
C TYR A 603 1.10 5.93 9.08
N MET A 604 0.37 4.90 9.49
CA MET A 604 0.49 4.39 10.85
C MET A 604 1.55 3.31 10.90
N ILE A 605 2.42 3.39 11.91
CA ILE A 605 3.57 2.50 12.02
C ILE A 605 3.37 1.60 13.25
N PRO A 606 3.42 0.26 13.10
CA PRO A 606 3.34 -0.64 14.23
C PRO A 606 4.57 -0.50 15.13
N THR A 607 4.40 -0.70 16.44
CA THR A 607 5.52 -0.78 17.39
C THR A 607 5.49 -2.08 18.16
N PHE A 608 6.66 -2.67 18.36
CA PHE A 608 6.86 -3.90 19.14
C PHE A 608 7.42 -3.65 20.55
N GLU A 609 7.24 -2.45 21.12
CA GLU A 609 7.56 -2.18 22.53
C GLU A 609 6.58 -2.91 23.46
N GLU A 610 7.05 -3.45 24.60
CA GLU A 610 6.25 -4.32 25.49
C GLU A 610 6.30 -3.90 26.97
N GLY A 611 5.14 -3.91 27.64
CA GLY A 611 4.97 -4.05 29.10
C GLY A 611 5.82 -3.16 30.00
N ASP A 612 6.17 -3.68 31.18
CA ASP A 612 6.97 -3.00 32.24
C ASP A 612 8.34 -2.49 31.77
N SER A 613 8.81 -2.97 30.61
CA SER A 613 10.06 -2.49 30.02
C SER A 613 9.93 -1.12 29.37
N ASN A 614 8.71 -0.69 28.95
CA ASN A 614 8.33 0.55 28.24
C ASN A 614 9.43 1.63 28.27
N PRO A 615 10.53 1.44 27.50
CA PRO A 615 11.76 2.21 27.73
C PRO A 615 11.55 3.66 27.32
N GLU A 616 10.58 3.86 26.43
CA GLU A 616 10.13 5.15 25.94
C GLU A 616 8.88 5.70 26.65
N LYS A 617 8.35 5.01 27.67
CA LYS A 617 7.19 5.45 28.48
C LYS A 617 5.98 5.92 27.65
N LEU A 618 5.65 5.17 26.59
CA LEU A 618 4.49 5.38 25.72
C LEU A 618 3.19 5.30 26.52
N ALA A 619 2.26 6.22 26.30
CA ALA A 619 1.00 6.35 27.05
C ALA A 619 -0.09 5.39 26.54
N ALA A 620 -0.12 5.13 25.23
CA ALA A 620 -0.91 4.09 24.60
C ALA A 620 -0.12 3.49 23.44
N TYR A 621 -0.02 2.16 23.36
CA TYR A 621 0.60 1.49 22.22
C TYR A 621 -0.15 0.20 21.84
N PRO A 622 -0.43 -0.01 20.55
CA PRO A 622 -0.80 -1.30 19.99
C PRO A 622 0.43 -2.19 19.97
N VAL A 623 0.37 -3.31 20.68
CA VAL A 623 1.44 -4.30 20.70
C VAL A 623 1.29 -5.19 19.47
N VAL A 624 2.21 -5.10 18.51
CA VAL A 624 2.43 -6.20 17.58
C VAL A 624 3.22 -7.30 18.29
N LYS A 625 2.82 -8.55 18.07
CA LYS A 625 3.47 -9.68 18.74
C LYS A 625 4.83 -9.95 18.11
N LYS A 626 5.88 -10.05 18.94
CA LYS A 626 7.21 -10.48 18.52
C LYS A 626 7.18 -11.98 18.15
N LYS A 627 7.93 -12.37 17.13
CA LYS A 627 8.00 -13.74 16.63
C LYS A 627 9.45 -14.13 16.32
N GLY A 628 10.29 -14.13 17.35
CA GLY A 628 11.71 -14.46 17.24
C GLY A 628 12.52 -13.36 16.54
N ASN A 629 13.67 -13.74 16.01
CA ASN A 629 14.63 -12.84 15.36
C ASN A 629 14.94 -13.30 13.93
N SER A 630 15.29 -12.37 13.06
CA SER A 630 15.79 -12.62 11.71
C SER A 630 17.03 -13.51 11.78
N PRO A 631 17.07 -14.64 11.05
CA PRO A 631 18.22 -15.55 11.09
C PRO A 631 19.48 -14.94 10.46
N PHE A 632 19.33 -13.88 9.65
CA PHE A 632 20.45 -13.22 8.97
C PHE A 632 21.05 -12.06 9.77
N THR A 633 20.20 -11.22 10.37
CA THR A 633 20.64 -9.97 11.02
C THR A 633 20.48 -9.97 12.54
N GLY A 634 19.69 -10.90 13.10
CA GLY A 634 19.33 -10.93 14.51
C GLY A 634 18.23 -9.93 14.91
N ASN A 635 17.66 -9.17 13.97
CA ASN A 635 16.63 -8.17 14.27
C ASN A 635 15.28 -8.81 14.66
N THR A 636 14.51 -8.17 15.53
CA THR A 636 13.21 -8.69 15.98
C THR A 636 12.21 -8.79 14.83
N LEU A 637 11.63 -9.98 14.65
CA LEU A 637 10.50 -10.21 13.76
C LEU A 637 9.21 -9.92 14.50
N TYR A 638 8.22 -9.35 13.81
CA TYR A 638 6.89 -9.11 14.33
C TYR A 638 5.84 -9.65 13.37
N GLN A 639 4.66 -9.96 13.91
CA GLN A 639 3.53 -10.49 13.14
C GLN A 639 2.38 -9.49 13.10
N LEU A 640 1.86 -9.23 11.89
CA LEU A 640 0.67 -8.44 11.63
C LEU A 640 -0.50 -9.36 11.29
N PHE A 641 -1.67 -9.08 11.86
CA PHE A 641 -2.88 -9.81 11.49
C PHE A 641 -3.33 -9.42 10.08
N GLY A 642 -3.52 -10.41 9.22
CA GLY A 642 -3.87 -10.21 7.81
C GLY A 642 -4.04 -11.55 7.12
N PRO A 643 -5.22 -12.19 7.20
CA PRO A 643 -5.44 -13.50 6.61
C PRO A 643 -5.26 -13.47 5.09
N ILE A 644 -4.61 -14.49 4.52
CA ILE A 644 -4.40 -14.60 3.08
C ILE A 644 -5.39 -15.57 2.42
N TRP A 645 -5.68 -16.73 3.01
CA TRP A 645 -6.68 -17.67 2.50
C TRP A 645 -7.30 -18.50 3.63
N GLY A 646 -8.46 -19.10 3.38
CA GLY A 646 -9.22 -19.89 4.35
C GLY A 646 -10.70 -19.94 4.00
N SER A 647 -11.41 -20.94 4.53
CA SER A 647 -12.85 -21.14 4.29
C SER A 647 -13.73 -19.93 4.62
N ASP A 648 -13.23 -19.06 5.51
CA ASP A 648 -13.85 -17.85 6.01
C ASP A 648 -13.25 -16.57 5.41
N THR A 649 -12.57 -16.65 4.26
CA THR A 649 -11.94 -15.50 3.59
C THR A 649 -12.46 -15.35 2.16
N LEU A 650 -12.09 -14.27 1.46
CA LEU A 650 -12.36 -14.10 0.03
C LEU A 650 -11.76 -15.21 -0.83
N TYR A 651 -10.67 -15.81 -0.36
CA TYR A 651 -9.91 -16.81 -1.09
C TYR A 651 -9.93 -18.11 -0.31
N SER A 652 -10.88 -18.99 -0.62
CA SER A 652 -11.11 -20.22 0.13
C SER A 652 -9.92 -21.19 0.08
N THR A 653 -9.19 -21.20 -1.04
CA THR A 653 -8.03 -22.07 -1.27
C THR A 653 -6.87 -21.30 -1.91
N PRO A 654 -5.63 -21.83 -1.84
CA PRO A 654 -4.50 -21.31 -2.62
C PRO A 654 -4.78 -21.26 -4.14
N ASP A 655 -5.54 -22.22 -4.69
CA ASP A 655 -5.91 -22.21 -6.11
C ASP A 655 -6.80 -21.04 -6.50
N ALA A 656 -7.67 -20.57 -5.59
CA ALA A 656 -8.48 -19.37 -5.82
C ALA A 656 -7.60 -18.12 -5.97
N ILE A 657 -6.53 -18.00 -5.17
CA ILE A 657 -5.54 -16.92 -5.30
C ILE A 657 -4.87 -16.98 -6.67
N ILE A 658 -4.44 -18.17 -7.09
CA ILE A 658 -3.72 -18.36 -8.35
C ILE A 658 -4.60 -17.97 -9.53
N SER A 659 -5.89 -18.35 -9.53
CA SER A 659 -6.85 -17.97 -10.57
C SER A 659 -7.02 -16.46 -10.70
N ILE A 660 -7.06 -15.73 -9.57
CA ILE A 660 -7.17 -14.27 -9.56
C ILE A 660 -5.90 -13.63 -10.11
N ILE A 661 -4.74 -14.13 -9.72
CA ILE A 661 -3.46 -13.61 -10.21
C ILE A 661 -3.32 -13.88 -11.71
N GLN A 662 -3.67 -15.07 -12.20
CA GLN A 662 -3.68 -15.37 -13.63
C GLN A 662 -4.65 -14.46 -14.39
N SER A 663 -5.85 -14.20 -13.84
CA SER A 663 -6.81 -13.26 -14.42
C SER A 663 -6.27 -11.83 -14.45
N PHE A 664 -5.59 -11.40 -13.38
CA PHE A 664 -4.90 -10.13 -13.31
C PHE A 664 -3.76 -10.05 -14.34
N MET A 665 -3.06 -11.16 -14.60
CA MET A 665 -2.00 -11.17 -15.61
C MET A 665 -2.52 -11.14 -17.04
N MET A 666 -3.52 -11.97 -17.38
CA MET A 666 -4.16 -11.96 -18.70
C MET A 666 -4.71 -10.58 -19.06
N SER A 667 -5.25 -9.87 -18.07
CA SER A 667 -5.79 -8.54 -18.29
C SER A 667 -4.71 -7.45 -18.42
N ASN A 668 -3.46 -7.75 -18.05
CA ASN A 668 -2.28 -6.93 -18.35
C ASN A 668 -1.57 -7.37 -19.65
N GLN A 669 -2.12 -8.31 -20.42
CA GLN A 669 -1.48 -8.82 -21.63
C GLN A 669 -1.18 -7.73 -22.66
N THR A 670 -2.08 -6.76 -22.85
CA THR A 670 -1.82 -5.61 -23.74
C THR A 670 -0.58 -4.82 -23.34
N ALA A 671 -0.24 -4.75 -22.05
CA ALA A 671 0.97 -4.09 -21.57
C ALA A 671 2.23 -4.88 -21.93
N ILE A 672 2.14 -6.22 -21.89
CA ILE A 672 3.21 -7.16 -22.24
C ILE A 672 3.44 -7.12 -23.76
N ASP A 673 2.37 -7.19 -24.55
CA ASP A 673 2.42 -7.15 -26.02
C ASP A 673 3.01 -5.83 -26.50
N LYS A 674 2.57 -4.69 -25.95
CA LYS A 674 3.12 -3.36 -26.27
C LYS A 674 4.64 -3.28 -26.01
N TYR A 675 5.13 -3.96 -24.98
CA TYR A 675 6.56 -4.04 -24.73
C TYR A 675 7.28 -4.93 -25.77
N LEU A 676 6.76 -6.13 -26.06
CA LEU A 676 7.34 -7.03 -27.05
C LEU A 676 7.37 -6.42 -28.46
N ASP A 677 6.30 -5.74 -28.86
CA ASP A 677 6.22 -4.99 -30.12
C ASP A 677 7.27 -3.88 -30.17
N SER A 678 7.44 -3.15 -29.06
CA SER A 678 8.45 -2.09 -28.99
C SER A 678 9.90 -2.64 -29.02
N LEU A 679 10.14 -3.85 -28.51
CA LEU A 679 11.43 -4.54 -28.66
C LEU A 679 11.66 -4.99 -30.11
N LYS A 680 10.59 -5.44 -30.79
CA LYS A 680 10.63 -5.79 -32.21
C LYS A 680 10.98 -4.59 -33.07
N GLU A 681 10.31 -3.45 -32.87
CA GLU A 681 10.61 -2.18 -33.56
C GLU A 681 12.08 -1.78 -33.39
N VAL A 682 12.62 -1.91 -32.17
CA VAL A 682 14.03 -1.62 -31.89
C VAL A 682 14.96 -2.59 -32.62
N ALA A 683 14.67 -3.89 -32.59
CA ALA A 683 15.47 -4.89 -33.29
C ALA A 683 15.45 -4.71 -34.81
N GLU A 684 14.29 -4.39 -35.40
CA GLU A 684 14.15 -4.06 -36.82
C GLU A 684 14.96 -2.80 -37.18
N SER A 685 14.92 -1.77 -36.33
CA SER A 685 15.74 -0.56 -36.52
C SER A 685 17.24 -0.87 -36.45
N ILE A 686 17.67 -1.77 -35.57
CA ILE A 686 19.08 -2.19 -35.47
C ILE A 686 19.49 -2.98 -36.72
N ALA A 687 18.66 -3.94 -37.14
CA ALA A 687 18.92 -4.77 -38.32
C ALA A 687 18.96 -3.94 -39.62
N ALA A 688 18.16 -2.87 -39.71
CA ALA A 688 18.14 -1.95 -40.84
C ALA A 688 19.32 -0.95 -40.88
N THR A 689 20.18 -0.93 -39.85
CA THR A 689 21.32 0.00 -39.80
C THR A 689 22.38 -0.40 -40.83
N PRO A 690 22.78 0.50 -41.76
CA PRO A 690 23.79 0.19 -42.77
C PRO A 690 25.12 -0.23 -42.14
N SER A 691 25.72 -1.32 -42.61
CA SER A 691 27.06 -1.76 -42.17
C SER A 691 27.93 -2.17 -43.36
N THR A 692 29.24 -2.02 -43.20
CA THR A 692 30.26 -2.30 -44.23
C THR A 692 30.56 -3.81 -44.41
N GLY A 693 30.09 -4.66 -43.49
CA GLY A 693 30.19 -6.12 -43.55
C GLY A 693 28.81 -6.76 -43.61
N THR A 694 28.68 -7.93 -44.25
CA THR A 694 27.44 -8.72 -44.21
C THR A 694 27.21 -9.24 -42.78
N ASP A 695 26.06 -8.92 -42.20
CA ASP A 695 25.54 -9.40 -40.89
C ASP A 695 26.01 -8.73 -39.58
N THR A 696 26.73 -7.61 -39.62
CA THR A 696 27.31 -6.98 -38.40
C THR A 696 26.30 -6.62 -37.30
N TYR A 697 25.12 -6.08 -37.65
CA TYR A 697 24.10 -5.67 -36.68
C TYR A 697 22.95 -6.68 -36.53
N LYS A 698 22.91 -7.71 -37.37
CA LYS A 698 21.85 -8.71 -37.38
C LYS A 698 21.89 -9.57 -36.12
N ASN A 699 23.07 -10.02 -35.71
CA ASN A 699 23.23 -10.78 -34.46
C ASN A 699 22.84 -9.95 -33.22
N ALA A 700 23.18 -8.66 -33.19
CA ALA A 700 22.78 -7.77 -32.10
C ALA A 700 21.25 -7.60 -32.05
N ALA A 701 20.59 -7.44 -33.20
CA ALA A 701 19.13 -7.40 -33.29
C ALA A 701 18.49 -8.69 -32.76
N GLU A 702 19.01 -9.86 -33.16
CA GLU A 702 18.52 -11.18 -32.74
C GLU A 702 18.66 -11.41 -31.21
N THR A 703 19.63 -10.76 -30.54
CA THR A 703 19.72 -10.84 -29.05
C THR A 703 18.61 -10.08 -28.33
N ILE A 704 18.04 -9.04 -28.96
CA ILE A 704 16.93 -8.25 -28.41
C ILE A 704 15.60 -8.91 -28.74
N TYR A 705 15.36 -9.23 -30.02
CA TYR A 705 14.15 -9.84 -30.51
C TYR A 705 14.46 -10.86 -31.62
N PRO A 706 13.84 -12.06 -31.62
CA PRO A 706 14.16 -13.11 -32.58
C PRO A 706 13.47 -12.85 -33.95
N LEU A 707 14.09 -12.06 -34.82
CA LEU A 707 13.49 -11.65 -36.10
C LEU A 707 13.30 -12.82 -37.06
N ALA A 708 14.23 -13.79 -37.07
CA ALA A 708 14.15 -14.96 -37.95
C ALA A 708 13.36 -16.13 -37.34
N ALA A 709 13.55 -16.41 -36.05
CA ALA A 709 13.02 -17.60 -35.39
C ALA A 709 11.61 -17.42 -34.81
N GLY A 710 11.19 -16.18 -34.54
CA GLY A 710 9.95 -15.89 -33.82
C GLY A 710 10.04 -16.15 -32.31
N LEU A 711 9.08 -15.63 -31.55
CA LEU A 711 9.05 -15.68 -30.08
C LEU A 711 8.75 -17.07 -29.51
N ASP A 712 8.18 -17.98 -30.30
CA ASP A 712 7.75 -19.30 -29.85
C ASP A 712 8.85 -20.37 -30.03
N ASN A 713 9.96 -20.02 -30.68
CA ASN A 713 11.04 -20.96 -30.94
C ASN A 713 12.00 -21.08 -29.76
N LEU A 714 11.82 -22.13 -28.97
CA LEU A 714 12.62 -22.47 -27.79
C LEU A 714 13.59 -23.65 -28.04
N SER A 715 13.93 -23.96 -29.30
CA SER A 715 14.75 -25.14 -29.62
C SER A 715 16.21 -25.03 -29.16
N ASN A 716 16.73 -23.82 -28.99
CA ASN A 716 18.09 -23.55 -28.50
C ASN A 716 18.06 -22.59 -27.31
N CYS A 717 18.08 -23.15 -26.11
CA CYS A 717 17.96 -22.41 -24.85
C CYS A 717 19.15 -21.47 -24.57
N ASP A 718 20.32 -21.74 -25.16
CA ASP A 718 21.55 -20.96 -24.94
C ASP A 718 21.55 -19.65 -25.73
N SER A 719 20.82 -19.59 -26.86
CA SER A 719 20.77 -18.43 -27.76
C SER A 719 19.46 -17.63 -27.66
N LEU A 720 18.67 -17.81 -26.60
CA LEU A 720 17.38 -17.11 -26.49
C LEU A 720 17.55 -15.60 -26.32
N SER A 721 16.84 -14.86 -27.16
CA SER A 721 16.75 -13.40 -27.08
C SER A 721 16.00 -12.93 -25.82
N MET A 722 16.23 -11.67 -25.42
CA MET A 722 15.56 -11.09 -24.26
C MET A 722 14.03 -11.12 -24.41
N ALA A 723 13.49 -10.79 -25.58
CA ALA A 723 12.06 -10.84 -25.85
C ALA A 723 11.49 -12.27 -25.73
N THR A 724 12.22 -13.29 -26.18
CA THR A 724 11.78 -14.70 -26.07
C THR A 724 11.69 -15.14 -24.61
N ARG A 725 12.69 -14.80 -23.80
CA ARG A 725 12.70 -15.10 -22.36
C ARG A 725 11.56 -14.39 -21.63
N PHE A 726 11.32 -13.13 -21.96
CA PHE A 726 10.23 -12.33 -21.39
C PHE A 726 8.86 -12.89 -21.79
N ASN A 727 8.67 -13.23 -23.07
CA ASN A 727 7.44 -13.85 -23.57
C ASN A 727 7.17 -15.19 -22.88
N GLN A 728 8.17 -16.07 -22.78
CA GLN A 728 8.05 -17.36 -22.08
C GLN A 728 7.70 -17.18 -20.59
N PHE A 729 8.20 -16.12 -19.95
CA PHE A 729 7.89 -15.85 -18.54
C PHE A 729 6.44 -15.36 -18.31
N PHE A 730 5.92 -14.50 -19.19
CA PHE A 730 4.57 -13.92 -19.02
C PHE A 730 3.46 -14.70 -19.73
N ASN A 731 3.72 -15.16 -20.95
CA ASN A 731 2.76 -15.80 -21.84
C ASN A 731 2.96 -17.32 -21.97
N GLY A 732 4.05 -17.87 -21.42
CA GLY A 732 4.34 -19.30 -21.48
C GLY A 732 3.33 -20.16 -20.68
N GLY A 733 2.95 -21.30 -21.26
CA GLY A 733 1.99 -22.24 -20.62
C GLY A 733 2.61 -23.29 -19.70
N SER A 734 3.92 -23.52 -19.80
CA SER A 734 4.67 -24.52 -19.02
C SER A 734 6.14 -24.14 -18.92
N THR A 735 6.85 -24.62 -17.89
CA THR A 735 8.31 -24.46 -17.77
C THR A 735 9.06 -25.01 -19.00
N GLN A 736 9.86 -24.17 -19.67
CA GLN A 736 10.74 -24.54 -20.80
C GLN A 736 12.03 -23.71 -20.73
N CYS A 737 13.16 -24.29 -21.17
CA CYS A 737 14.50 -23.67 -21.08
C CYS A 737 14.83 -23.10 -19.68
N ASP A 738 14.42 -23.81 -18.62
CA ASP A 738 14.53 -23.41 -17.22
C ASP A 738 13.81 -22.08 -16.86
N ILE A 739 12.92 -21.59 -17.73
CA ILE A 739 12.09 -20.41 -17.49
C ILE A 739 10.70 -20.88 -17.05
N LYS A 740 10.41 -20.66 -15.77
CA LYS A 740 9.09 -20.90 -15.19
C LYS A 740 8.15 -19.72 -15.47
N PRO A 741 6.95 -19.93 -16.03
CA PRO A 741 5.95 -18.87 -16.17
C PRO A 741 5.56 -18.25 -14.82
N LEU A 742 5.23 -16.96 -14.81
CA LEU A 742 4.87 -16.22 -13.60
C LEU A 742 3.72 -16.88 -12.81
N GLY A 743 2.73 -17.43 -13.51
CA GLY A 743 1.61 -18.13 -12.86
C GLY A 743 2.03 -19.39 -12.09
N GLU A 744 2.96 -20.19 -12.62
CA GLU A 744 3.54 -21.35 -11.93
C GLU A 744 4.42 -20.90 -10.77
N LEU A 745 5.19 -19.83 -10.96
CA LEU A 745 6.11 -19.29 -9.97
C LEU A 745 5.38 -18.73 -8.74
N VAL A 746 4.26 -18.02 -8.94
CA VAL A 746 3.37 -17.58 -7.85
C VAL A 746 2.76 -18.78 -7.11
N ARG A 747 2.33 -19.81 -7.84
CA ARG A 747 1.81 -21.05 -7.25
C ARG A 747 2.87 -21.70 -6.34
N ASP A 748 4.10 -21.83 -6.82
CA ASP A 748 5.23 -22.38 -6.07
C ASP A 748 5.49 -21.57 -4.79
N TYR A 749 5.41 -20.23 -4.87
CA TYR A 749 5.59 -19.34 -3.72
C TYR A 749 4.52 -19.55 -2.65
N ILE A 750 3.24 -19.39 -3.00
CA ILE A 750 2.13 -19.51 -2.03
C ILE A 750 2.11 -20.89 -1.39
N LYS A 751 2.39 -21.94 -2.18
CA LYS A 751 2.48 -23.32 -1.68
C LYS A 751 3.63 -23.48 -0.69
N THR A 752 4.85 -23.06 -1.08
CA THR A 752 6.05 -23.18 -0.22
C THR A 752 5.86 -22.43 1.11
N GLU A 753 5.34 -21.21 1.08
CA GLU A 753 5.10 -20.40 2.27
C GLU A 753 3.97 -20.98 3.14
N SER A 754 2.92 -21.53 2.53
CA SER A 754 1.83 -22.21 3.25
C SER A 754 2.32 -23.49 3.93
N ASP A 755 3.12 -24.30 3.24
CA ASP A 755 3.68 -25.56 3.78
C ASP A 755 4.66 -25.28 4.93
N THR A 756 5.48 -24.23 4.82
CA THR A 756 6.49 -23.88 5.82
C THR A 756 5.89 -23.15 7.03
N GLY A 757 4.99 -22.20 6.78
CA GLY A 757 4.43 -21.32 7.81
C GLY A 757 3.14 -21.81 8.45
N GLY A 758 2.45 -22.76 7.83
CA GLY A 758 1.16 -23.31 8.29
C GLY A 758 0.14 -22.21 8.61
N GLU A 759 -0.56 -22.37 9.74
CA GLU A 759 -1.57 -21.40 10.20
C GLU A 759 -0.99 -20.00 10.48
N ASN A 760 0.32 -19.87 10.78
CA ASN A 760 0.92 -18.55 11.00
C ASN A 760 0.97 -17.76 9.69
N TYR A 761 1.42 -18.36 8.58
CA TYR A 761 1.43 -17.70 7.28
C TYR A 761 0.02 -17.39 6.79
N LYS A 762 -0.91 -18.32 7.05
CA LYS A 762 -2.32 -18.20 6.65
C LYS A 762 -3.02 -16.98 7.28
N TYR A 763 -2.80 -16.72 8.57
CA TYR A 763 -3.50 -15.64 9.29
C TYR A 763 -2.67 -14.38 9.54
N PHE A 764 -1.34 -14.49 9.50
CA PHE A 764 -0.44 -13.41 9.85
C PHE A 764 0.62 -13.18 8.77
N TYR A 765 1.00 -11.92 8.63
CA TYR A 765 2.15 -11.50 7.84
C TYR A 765 3.34 -11.27 8.78
N LEU A 766 4.47 -11.91 8.48
CA LEU A 766 5.70 -11.84 9.29
C LEU A 766 6.73 -10.97 8.60
N THR A 767 7.34 -10.06 9.35
CA THR A 767 8.26 -9.05 8.81
C THR A 767 9.15 -8.49 9.93
N SER A 768 10.15 -7.71 9.57
CA SER A 768 11.04 -6.98 10.48
C SER A 768 11.31 -5.57 9.95
N TYR A 769 11.60 -4.66 10.89
CA TYR A 769 12.27 -3.41 10.58
C TYR A 769 13.25 -3.09 11.72
N VAL A 770 14.34 -2.41 11.38
CA VAL A 770 15.32 -1.95 12.36
C VAL A 770 14.77 -0.72 13.07
N LYS A 771 14.72 -0.75 14.41
CA LYS A 771 14.47 0.48 15.18
C LYS A 771 15.58 1.48 14.82
N PRO A 772 15.27 2.76 14.52
CA PRO A 772 16.29 3.74 14.17
C PRO A 772 17.37 3.80 15.26
N ASN A 773 18.56 3.26 14.97
CA ASN A 773 19.69 3.26 15.91
C ASN A 773 20.45 4.59 15.82
N SER A 774 21.28 4.85 16.85
CA SER A 774 22.08 6.06 17.12
C SER A 774 22.30 6.95 15.90
N GLY A 775 21.92 8.21 16.06
CA GLY A 775 22.00 9.22 15.02
C GLY A 775 23.30 9.20 14.23
N THR A 776 23.20 9.40 12.93
CA THR A 776 24.36 9.76 12.11
C THR A 776 24.81 11.17 12.49
N PRO A 777 26.02 11.63 12.11
CA PRO A 777 26.43 13.03 12.27
C PRO A 777 25.43 14.05 11.71
N TYR A 778 24.49 13.60 10.88
CA TYR A 778 23.51 14.41 10.19
C TYR A 778 22.07 14.31 10.74
N LYS A 779 21.76 13.44 11.73
CA LYS A 779 20.37 13.26 12.20
C LYS A 779 20.20 12.53 13.53
N GLN A 780 19.29 12.99 14.40
CA GLN A 780 18.76 12.21 15.52
C GLN A 780 17.76 11.12 15.06
N PRO A 781 17.82 9.89 15.63
CA PRO A 781 16.95 8.78 15.25
C PRO A 781 15.49 9.07 15.55
N VAL A 782 14.56 8.56 14.71
CA VAL A 782 13.12 8.68 14.99
C VAL A 782 12.78 7.76 16.16
N SER A 783 12.28 8.33 17.24
CA SER A 783 11.86 7.58 18.44
C SER A 783 10.42 7.08 18.31
N ASN A 784 10.05 6.02 19.03
CA ASN A 784 8.67 5.54 19.03
C ASN A 784 7.69 6.57 19.63
N LYS A 785 8.17 7.53 20.44
CA LYS A 785 7.38 8.68 20.89
C LYS A 785 6.95 9.61 19.76
N GLU A 786 7.75 9.67 18.70
CA GLU A 786 7.47 10.45 17.50
C GLU A 786 6.59 9.68 16.50
N LEU A 787 6.40 8.37 16.71
CA LEU A 787 5.54 7.50 15.92
C LEU A 787 4.14 7.43 16.55
N LEU A 788 3.11 7.65 15.73
CA LEU A 788 1.73 7.46 16.16
C LEU A 788 1.30 6.05 15.77
N THR A 789 0.99 5.23 16.78
CA THR A 789 0.98 3.78 16.60
C THR A 789 -0.41 3.21 16.45
N ALA A 790 -1.47 3.68 17.11
CA ALA A 790 -2.86 3.38 16.71
C ALA A 790 -3.90 4.12 17.55
N TYR A 791 -3.60 4.44 18.80
CA TYR A 791 -4.55 5.02 19.76
C TYR A 791 -4.23 6.48 20.08
N ALA A 792 -5.20 7.17 20.68
CA ALA A 792 -5.07 8.57 21.07
C ALA A 792 -3.77 8.79 21.88
N PRO A 793 -2.88 9.70 21.43
CA PRO A 793 -1.63 9.93 22.12
C PRO A 793 -1.87 10.58 23.48
N GLY A 794 -1.19 10.10 24.51
CA GLY A 794 -1.11 10.83 25.79
C GLY A 794 -0.13 12.00 25.73
N GLU A 795 0.05 12.69 26.86
CA GLU A 795 0.95 13.85 27.03
C GLU A 795 2.36 13.63 26.42
N ARG A 796 2.83 12.37 26.43
CA ARG A 796 4.17 11.98 25.96
C ARG A 796 4.25 11.56 24.49
N GLN A 797 3.13 11.48 23.79
CA GLN A 797 3.03 10.99 22.39
C GLN A 797 2.39 12.03 21.47
N GLY A 798 2.32 13.29 21.91
CA GLY A 798 1.71 14.37 21.14
C GLY A 798 0.37 14.87 21.69
N SER A 799 0.23 14.93 23.01
CA SER A 799 -0.78 15.76 23.69
C SER A 799 -0.06 16.74 24.61
N ASN A 800 -0.58 17.94 24.85
CA ASN A 800 -0.12 18.76 25.99
C ASN A 800 -0.85 18.35 27.29
N ASP A 801 -0.48 19.00 28.39
CA ASP A 801 -1.02 18.80 29.74
C ASP A 801 -2.53 19.10 29.81
N GLU A 802 -3.02 19.95 28.89
CA GLU A 802 -4.43 20.29 28.72
C GLU A 802 -5.22 19.27 27.87
N GLY A 803 -4.57 18.22 27.36
CA GLY A 803 -5.21 17.19 26.52
C GLY A 803 -5.39 17.58 25.04
N GLU A 804 -4.80 18.70 24.61
CA GLU A 804 -4.76 19.11 23.21
C GLU A 804 -3.72 18.32 22.43
N LEU A 805 -4.17 17.77 21.30
CA LEU A 805 -3.33 16.98 20.41
C LEU A 805 -2.37 17.87 19.62
N LEU A 806 -1.07 17.66 19.79
CA LEU A 806 0.04 18.27 19.08
C LEU A 806 0.84 17.18 18.36
N HIS A 807 1.00 17.28 17.04
CA HIS A 807 1.85 16.28 16.35
C HIS A 807 3.31 16.41 16.83
N PRO A 808 4.06 15.32 17.08
CA PRO A 808 5.41 15.38 17.65
C PRO A 808 6.39 16.23 16.83
N PHE A 809 6.25 16.24 15.50
CA PHE A 809 7.08 17.06 14.62
C PHE A 809 6.62 18.54 14.52
N ASN A 810 5.66 18.97 15.36
CA ASN A 810 5.04 20.30 15.44
C ASN A 810 4.94 21.00 14.07
N VAL A 811 4.49 20.21 13.10
CA VAL A 811 4.65 20.45 11.66
C VAL A 811 3.88 21.71 11.27
N TYR A 812 2.79 21.97 12.00
CA TYR A 812 1.98 23.18 11.91
C TYR A 812 1.18 23.36 13.19
N SER A 813 1.23 24.54 13.82
CA SER A 813 0.39 24.86 14.98
C SER A 813 -1.12 24.82 14.64
N THR A 814 -1.47 24.91 13.35
CA THR A 814 -2.84 25.03 12.84
C THR A 814 -3.31 23.88 11.92
N ILE A 815 -2.46 22.92 11.51
CA ILE A 815 -2.88 21.83 10.57
C ILE A 815 -3.40 20.60 11.30
N LEU A 816 -4.71 20.44 11.26
CA LEU A 816 -5.45 19.26 11.71
C LEU A 816 -5.05 17.95 11.01
N SER A 817 -4.44 18.02 9.82
CA SER A 817 -4.15 16.85 8.98
C SER A 817 -2.93 16.03 9.45
N ALA A 818 -1.94 16.65 10.11
CA ALA A 818 -0.82 15.95 10.76
C ALA A 818 -1.22 15.42 12.15
N LYS A 819 -2.12 16.10 12.88
CA LYS A 819 -2.60 15.72 14.23
C LYS A 819 -3.38 14.38 14.30
N ARG A 820 -3.48 13.60 13.21
CA ARG A 820 -4.47 12.52 13.03
C ARG A 820 -3.88 11.17 12.60
N ASN A 821 -2.62 10.83 12.86
CA ASN A 821 -2.08 9.49 12.52
C ASN A 821 -2.37 8.40 13.58
N TYR A 822 -3.59 8.39 14.11
CA TYR A 822 -4.09 7.34 15.02
C TYR A 822 -5.60 7.19 14.81
N TYR A 823 -6.16 6.01 15.09
CA TYR A 823 -7.61 5.80 15.11
C TYR A 823 -8.14 5.81 16.55
N SER A 824 -9.15 6.64 16.80
CA SER A 824 -9.93 6.68 18.03
C SER A 824 -11.42 6.56 17.69
N THR A 825 -12.28 6.65 18.69
CA THR A 825 -13.73 6.60 18.52
C THR A 825 -14.35 7.92 18.95
N LYS A 826 -15.40 8.36 18.24
CA LYS A 826 -16.16 9.56 18.59
C LYS A 826 -17.65 9.31 18.37
N LEU A 827 -18.49 9.74 19.32
CA LEU A 827 -19.94 9.77 19.16
C LEU A 827 -20.34 10.81 18.09
N VAL A 828 -21.35 10.46 17.29
CA VAL A 828 -21.88 11.33 16.24
C VAL A 828 -23.40 11.37 16.32
N ALA A 829 -23.98 12.52 15.96
CA ALA A 829 -25.43 12.67 15.96
C ALA A 829 -26.06 11.83 14.84
N MET A 830 -27.15 11.11 15.16
CA MET A 830 -27.90 10.26 14.21
C MET A 830 -28.36 11.02 12.96
N ARG A 831 -28.79 12.28 13.12
CA ARG A 831 -29.18 13.16 12.00
C ARG A 831 -28.11 13.34 10.93
N ALA A 832 -26.84 13.23 11.31
CA ALA A 832 -25.72 13.42 10.40
C ALA A 832 -25.44 12.17 9.53
N LEU A 833 -26.20 11.09 9.74
CA LEU A 833 -26.13 9.83 9.02
C LEU A 833 -27.42 9.55 8.21
N ALA A 834 -28.38 10.47 8.21
CA ALA A 834 -29.67 10.34 7.53
C ALA A 834 -29.72 11.21 6.25
N GLU A 835 -30.40 10.72 5.20
CA GLU A 835 -30.47 11.37 3.88
C GLU A 835 -31.12 12.76 3.90
N SER A 836 -32.10 12.98 4.80
CA SER A 836 -32.87 14.23 4.93
C SER A 836 -32.41 15.16 6.05
N GLY A 837 -31.33 14.83 6.77
CA GLY A 837 -30.86 15.63 7.91
C GLY A 837 -30.03 16.84 7.48
N GLN A 838 -30.46 18.06 7.83
CA GLN A 838 -29.57 19.22 7.85
C GLN A 838 -28.47 18.98 8.90
N GLY A 839 -27.24 18.73 8.45
CA GLY A 839 -26.18 18.24 9.32
C GLY A 839 -24.78 18.17 8.68
N THR A 840 -23.78 18.36 9.54
CA THR A 840 -22.38 18.71 9.28
C THR A 840 -21.56 17.86 8.29
N TYR A 841 -22.04 16.72 7.80
CA TYR A 841 -21.30 15.87 6.85
C TYR A 841 -21.80 15.97 5.40
N GLN A 842 -23.02 16.43 5.17
CA GLN A 842 -23.44 16.84 3.82
C GLN A 842 -22.77 18.17 3.43
N GLU A 843 -22.30 18.94 4.41
CA GLU A 843 -21.69 20.28 4.24
C GLU A 843 -20.16 20.33 4.47
N LYS A 844 -19.54 19.30 5.08
CA LYS A 844 -18.08 19.25 5.33
C LYS A 844 -17.49 17.91 4.91
N PRO A 845 -16.36 17.90 4.18
CA PRO A 845 -15.78 16.68 3.65
C PRO A 845 -15.21 15.81 4.76
N ILE A 846 -15.31 14.50 4.55
CA ILE A 846 -14.78 13.45 5.44
C ILE A 846 -13.24 13.40 5.37
N TYR A 847 -12.67 13.89 4.27
CA TYR A 847 -11.24 13.94 4.01
C TYR A 847 -10.82 15.37 3.68
N SER A 848 -9.92 15.95 4.47
CA SER A 848 -9.36 17.27 4.23
C SER A 848 -7.85 17.17 4.22
N GLU A 849 -7.24 17.45 3.07
CA GLU A 849 -5.81 17.67 2.97
C GLU A 849 -5.55 19.17 3.04
N ALA A 850 -4.42 19.56 3.63
CA ALA A 850 -4.07 20.96 3.69
C ALA A 850 -3.19 21.31 2.49
N ALA A 851 -3.56 22.35 1.74
CA ALA A 851 -2.63 23.01 0.84
C ALA A 851 -1.72 23.87 1.71
N GLY A 852 -0.43 23.54 1.78
CA GLY A 852 0.54 24.45 2.39
C GLY A 852 0.48 25.77 1.64
N SER A 853 0.13 26.86 2.31
CA SER A 853 0.24 28.19 1.71
C SER A 853 1.56 28.83 2.11
N SER A 854 2.15 29.57 1.18
CA SER A 854 3.37 30.35 1.37
C SER A 854 3.23 31.50 2.39
N SER A 855 2.02 31.79 2.87
CA SER A 855 1.73 32.95 3.74
C SER A 855 1.64 32.61 5.24
N GLY A 856 2.05 31.42 5.66
CA GLY A 856 1.95 30.99 7.08
C GLY A 856 0.51 30.77 7.57
N SER A 857 -0.49 31.02 6.72
CA SER A 857 -1.90 30.66 6.94
C SER A 857 -2.22 29.40 6.14
N VAL A 858 -2.75 28.38 6.80
CA VAL A 858 -3.11 27.13 6.13
C VAL A 858 -4.57 27.20 5.75
N SER A 859 -4.84 27.20 4.45
CA SER A 859 -6.20 26.98 3.95
C SER A 859 -6.44 25.48 3.84
N PHE A 860 -7.39 24.96 4.61
CA PHE A 860 -7.94 23.62 4.38
C PHE A 860 -8.76 23.65 3.09
N LYS A 861 -8.10 23.50 1.95
CA LYS A 861 -8.78 23.32 0.67
C LYS A 861 -9.11 21.85 0.51
N ILE A 862 -10.40 21.58 0.38
CA ILE A 862 -10.90 20.28 -0.03
C ILE A 862 -10.37 20.05 -1.44
N PRO A 863 -9.70 18.92 -1.70
CA PRO A 863 -9.29 18.57 -3.04
C PRO A 863 -10.48 18.66 -3.99
N SER A 864 -10.34 19.35 -5.12
CA SER A 864 -11.48 19.59 -6.03
C SER A 864 -12.10 18.31 -6.61
N ASP A 865 -11.31 17.24 -6.69
CA ASP A 865 -11.73 15.87 -7.01
C ASP A 865 -12.57 15.21 -5.89
N LEU A 866 -12.57 15.79 -4.69
CA LEU A 866 -13.33 15.35 -3.51
C LEU A 866 -14.43 16.34 -3.09
N LEU A 867 -14.51 17.52 -3.71
CA LEU A 867 -15.50 18.56 -3.40
C LEU A 867 -16.94 18.18 -3.79
N SER A 868 -17.10 17.32 -4.80
CA SER A 868 -18.40 16.91 -5.34
C SER A 868 -18.92 15.58 -4.78
N THR A 869 -18.16 14.91 -3.89
CA THR A 869 -18.49 13.53 -3.49
C THR A 869 -19.54 13.48 -2.39
N LYS A 870 -20.80 13.22 -2.78
CA LYS A 870 -21.89 12.86 -1.85
C LYS A 870 -21.54 11.55 -1.13
N ILE A 871 -21.86 11.46 0.16
CA ILE A 871 -21.76 10.22 0.94
C ILE A 871 -22.76 9.21 0.40
N VAL A 872 -22.31 7.99 0.15
CA VAL A 872 -23.13 6.96 -0.54
C VAL A 872 -23.72 5.90 0.39
N ASN A 873 -23.24 5.81 1.64
CA ASN A 873 -23.64 4.79 2.61
C ASN A 873 -24.32 5.36 3.87
N GLU A 874 -25.18 6.36 3.69
CA GLU A 874 -26.10 6.86 4.73
C GLU A 874 -27.00 5.72 5.27
N LEU A 875 -27.70 5.92 6.40
CA LEU A 875 -28.62 4.91 6.93
C LEU A 875 -29.77 4.61 5.95
N GLU A 876 -30.24 3.35 5.94
CA GLU A 876 -31.38 2.93 5.14
C GLU A 876 -32.67 3.68 5.56
N ASN A 877 -33.53 4.01 4.58
CA ASN A 877 -34.76 4.76 4.82
C ASN A 877 -35.69 3.99 5.75
N GLY A 878 -36.35 4.71 6.66
CA GLY A 878 -37.32 4.12 7.59
C GLY A 878 -36.77 3.68 8.94
N GLN A 879 -35.43 3.60 9.09
CA GLN A 879 -34.79 3.12 10.33
C GLN A 879 -34.84 4.11 11.49
N LEU A 880 -35.25 5.36 11.22
CA LEU A 880 -35.41 6.43 12.20
C LEU A 880 -36.85 6.94 12.28
N ASN A 881 -37.83 6.23 11.69
CA ASN A 881 -39.23 6.68 11.67
C ASN A 881 -39.83 6.86 13.07
N ASP A 882 -39.30 6.15 14.06
CA ASP A 882 -39.70 6.26 15.47
C ASP A 882 -39.42 7.66 16.07
N PHE A 883 -38.60 8.51 15.41
CA PHE A 883 -38.36 9.90 15.79
C PHE A 883 -39.42 10.90 15.28
N GLY A 884 -40.34 10.50 14.40
CA GLY A 884 -41.24 11.43 13.69
C GLY A 884 -40.52 12.24 12.59
N ASP A 885 -41.15 13.31 12.10
CA ASP A 885 -40.47 14.26 11.20
C ASP A 885 -39.27 14.87 11.95
N LEU A 886 -38.06 14.64 11.43
CA LEU A 886 -36.81 15.17 11.98
C LEU A 886 -36.70 16.68 11.70
N THR A 887 -37.63 17.48 12.21
CA THR A 887 -37.60 18.94 12.10
C THR A 887 -36.79 19.52 13.26
N HIS A 888 -35.47 19.61 13.11
CA HIS A 888 -34.59 20.60 13.77
C HIS A 888 -33.23 20.76 13.11
#